data_AF-A0ABD0UJE9-F1
#
_entry.id   AF-A0ABD0UJE9-F1
#
_cell.length_a   1.000
_cell.length_b   1.000
_cell.length_c   1.000
_cell.angle_alpha   90.00
_cell.angle_beta   90.00
_cell.angle_gamma   90.00
#
_symmetry.space_group_name_H-M   'P 1'
#
loop_
_entity.id
_entity.type
_entity.pdbx_description
1 polymer ?
#
loop_
_entity_poly.entity_id
_entity_poly.type
_entity_poly.pdbx_seq_one_letter_code
_entity_poly.pdbx_strand_id
1 'polypeptide(L)'
;MALIARSYTCQNFQSEMASGLQCNANSMMISFRPKVEVVCYSSFVRSAKRRQQGLRLEFPGVERGRQVTVAASPPAEDTTVLTEPLTKEDLVAYLASGCKQKEQWRIGTEHEKFGFEVKTLRPISYEQIAALLNGIAERFEWDKIMEGNHVIGLKQGKQSISLEPGGQFELSGAPLETLHQTCAEVNSHLYQVKALAEEMGIGFLGIGFQPKWALKDIPIMPKGRYEIMRNYMPKVGSLGLDMMFRTCTVQVNLDFSSESDMIRKFRAGLALQPIATAIFANSPFTEGKPNGFLSMRSHIWTDTDNNRAGMLPFVFDDSFGFEAYVDYALDVPMYFVYRKKKYIDCSGMSFRDFLHGKLPAIPGELPTLVDWENHLTTIFPEVRLKRYLEMRGADGGPWRRLCALPAFWVGLLYDEISLQSVLDMTADWTKEERQTLRTKVPVLGLKTPFRSGLLRNVAEVVLALAKDGLERRLCKEAGFLKEVTEVVATVKFYLRWRPETKLKEEYLAMEISLDDFDLFVDLEQIKDIKEEAAVRCREDDTDKVSVCRSEKEAYEMYCDYAHNVGFSVRKEHHSYWPNSRNIKSKDFVCSKAGYKKGIDLNSKSKFTKSNTRTGCPAMIRFVVSQDGVWTVQKSIESHNHELARPADQHLLRSCRNISDEKASVLKSMTEAGIRTFDEFSYLRDEAGVDAYNFIQKERRAKIESGDTNSLIELFKERLDVQTDEEDKLLNFFWVDGLGRMDYDCFWYLVHLFVGVNNHWQNVLLGVAFLSEEIIESFTWLFKTFVHILGDKHPTTIFTDQDQVMARAIEVAIPHTRHRLCQWHISKKAPSKVSCFNSNQKVRGLFYRCLSKCDSEEEFENT
;
A
#
# COMPACT_ATOMS: atom_id res chain seq x y z
N MET A 1 -44.39 -10.83 27.04
CA MET A 1 -43.23 -10.70 26.15
C MET A 1 -41.97 -10.37 26.93
N ALA A 2 -42.00 -9.41 27.87
CA ALA A 2 -40.90 -9.12 28.79
C ALA A 2 -40.32 -10.36 29.52
N LEU A 3 -41.13 -11.30 30.01
CA LEU A 3 -40.64 -12.55 30.64
C LEU A 3 -39.95 -13.54 29.67
N ILE A 4 -40.32 -13.52 28.39
CA ILE A 4 -39.64 -14.30 27.34
C ILE A 4 -38.37 -13.55 26.94
N ALA A 5 -38.41 -12.23 26.76
CA ALA A 5 -37.24 -11.44 26.42
C ALA A 5 -36.18 -11.47 27.55
N ARG A 6 -36.56 -11.31 28.83
CA ARG A 6 -35.69 -11.42 30.02
C ARG A 6 -35.04 -12.79 30.22
N SER A 7 -35.61 -13.87 29.67
CA SER A 7 -34.98 -15.20 29.69
C SER A 7 -34.00 -15.43 28.54
N TYR A 8 -33.96 -14.54 27.55
CA TYR A 8 -33.16 -14.66 26.32
C TYR A 8 -32.23 -13.46 26.01
N THR A 9 -32.32 -12.32 26.71
CA THR A 9 -31.37 -11.20 26.66
C THR A 9 -30.73 -10.98 28.03
N CYS A 10 -29.41 -10.80 28.07
CA CYS A 10 -28.66 -10.68 29.31
C CYS A 10 -28.81 -9.25 29.87
N GLN A 11 -29.62 -9.08 30.91
CA GLN A 11 -29.90 -7.85 31.68
C GLN A 11 -28.67 -7.18 32.35
N ASN A 12 -27.43 -7.59 32.05
CA ASN A 12 -26.22 -6.95 32.61
C ASN A 12 -25.34 -6.28 31.54
N PHE A 13 -25.78 -6.24 30.28
CA PHE A 13 -24.93 -5.76 29.18
C PHE A 13 -25.02 -4.23 28.94
N GLN A 14 -25.99 -3.54 29.53
CA GLN A 14 -26.30 -2.14 29.17
C GLN A 14 -26.07 -1.11 30.29
N SER A 15 -25.65 -1.51 31.50
CA SER A 15 -25.45 -0.56 32.59
C SER A 15 -24.04 0.06 32.65
N GLU A 16 -23.07 -0.40 31.84
CA GLU A 16 -21.67 0.08 31.93
C GLU A 16 -21.07 0.69 30.65
N MET A 17 -21.72 0.65 29.49
CA MET A 17 -21.16 1.27 28.29
C MET A 17 -22.24 1.88 27.39
N ALA A 18 -22.61 3.13 27.68
CA ALA A 18 -23.44 3.95 26.82
C ALA A 18 -22.61 5.08 26.19
N SER A 19 -22.37 5.00 24.87
CA SER A 19 -22.53 6.12 23.92
C SER A 19 -22.16 5.72 22.47
N GLY A 20 -23.10 5.90 21.55
CA GLY A 20 -22.81 6.44 20.21
C GLY A 20 -22.73 5.49 18.99
N LEU A 21 -23.84 5.47 18.22
CA LEU A 21 -23.98 5.41 16.74
C LEU A 21 -23.86 4.06 15.96
N GLN A 22 -25.05 3.61 15.53
CA GLN A 22 -25.47 2.93 14.29
C GLN A 22 -24.44 2.15 13.45
N CYS A 23 -24.71 0.84 13.26
CA CYS A 23 -24.19 0.09 12.12
C CYS A 23 -25.28 -0.73 11.41
N ASN A 24 -25.35 -0.56 10.09
CA ASN A 24 -26.15 -1.36 9.15
C ASN A 24 -25.49 -2.74 8.94
N ALA A 25 -26.03 -3.78 9.54
CA ALA A 25 -25.63 -5.16 9.26
C ALA A 25 -26.41 -5.71 8.05
N ASN A 26 -25.90 -5.48 6.84
CA ASN A 26 -26.29 -6.26 5.67
C ASN A 26 -25.06 -6.61 4.81
N SER A 27 -24.94 -7.90 4.50
CA SER A 27 -24.00 -8.56 3.57
C SER A 27 -22.63 -8.99 4.10
N MET A 28 -22.49 -10.30 4.35
CA MET A 28 -21.64 -11.23 3.58
C MET A 28 -21.74 -12.63 4.19
N MET A 29 -22.63 -13.47 3.65
CA MET A 29 -22.56 -14.91 3.84
C MET A 29 -21.83 -15.52 2.65
N ILE A 30 -20.63 -16.07 2.88
CA ILE A 30 -19.99 -16.98 1.92
C ILE A 30 -19.91 -18.34 2.60
N SER A 31 -20.82 -19.24 2.19
CA SER A 31 -20.73 -20.67 2.50
C SER A 31 -19.68 -21.29 1.57
N PHE A 32 -18.50 -21.59 2.08
CA PHE A 32 -17.56 -22.48 1.40
C PHE A 32 -17.91 -23.93 1.75
N ARG A 33 -18.45 -24.69 0.79
CA ARG A 33 -18.42 -26.16 0.81
C ARG A 33 -17.34 -26.63 -0.16
N PRO A 34 -16.14 -27.05 0.28
CA PRO A 34 -15.25 -27.80 -0.57
C PRO A 34 -15.72 -29.26 -0.61
N LYS A 35 -16.28 -29.69 -1.75
CA LYS A 35 -16.34 -31.11 -2.09
C LYS A 35 -14.94 -31.56 -2.49
N VAL A 36 -14.24 -32.25 -1.60
CA VAL A 36 -13.04 -33.02 -1.96
C VAL A 36 -13.53 -34.38 -2.46
N GLU A 37 -13.59 -34.57 -3.78
CA GLU A 37 -13.66 -35.91 -4.37
C GLU A 37 -12.25 -36.52 -4.26
N VAL A 38 -12.09 -37.49 -3.36
CA VAL A 38 -10.90 -38.35 -3.28
C VAL A 38 -10.90 -39.23 -4.53
N VAL A 39 -10.00 -38.95 -5.48
CA VAL A 39 -9.72 -39.82 -6.61
C VAL A 39 -8.39 -40.52 -6.34
N CYS A 40 -8.50 -41.81 -6.02
CA CYS A 40 -7.37 -42.72 -5.87
C CYS A 40 -6.83 -43.06 -7.27
N TYR A 41 -5.56 -42.73 -7.56
CA TYR A 41 -4.82 -43.31 -8.69
C TYR A 41 -3.55 -43.96 -8.20
N SER A 42 -3.56 -45.29 -8.24
CA SER A 42 -2.40 -46.15 -8.09
C SER A 42 -1.52 -46.10 -9.34
N SER A 43 -0.22 -46.19 -9.11
CA SER A 43 0.86 -46.58 -10.04
C SER A 43 1.08 -45.72 -11.29
N PHE A 44 2.27 -45.12 -11.40
CA PHE A 44 3.23 -45.41 -12.48
C PHE A 44 4.56 -44.70 -12.19
N VAL A 45 5.53 -45.49 -11.72
CA VAL A 45 6.94 -45.11 -11.63
C VAL A 45 7.52 -45.08 -13.04
N ARG A 46 8.03 -43.93 -13.50
CA ARG A 46 9.05 -43.88 -14.56
C ARG A 46 10.10 -42.82 -14.27
N SER A 47 11.31 -43.31 -14.04
CA SER A 47 12.55 -42.55 -13.94
C SER A 47 12.83 -41.75 -15.21
N ALA A 48 13.31 -40.52 -15.06
CA ALA A 48 14.06 -39.84 -16.10
C ALA A 48 15.19 -39.00 -15.47
N LYS A 49 16.40 -39.57 -15.45
CA LYS A 49 17.66 -38.84 -15.28
C LYS A 49 17.75 -37.76 -16.37
N ARG A 50 18.03 -36.50 -16.02
CA ARG A 50 18.54 -35.51 -16.98
C ARG A 50 19.91 -34.99 -16.55
N ARG A 51 20.82 -35.12 -17.52
CA ARG A 51 22.23 -34.75 -17.53
C ARG A 51 22.41 -33.24 -17.36
N GLN A 52 23.39 -32.87 -16.53
CA GLN A 52 24.08 -31.59 -16.64
C GLN A 52 24.85 -31.57 -17.97
N GLN A 53 24.61 -30.54 -18.78
CA GLN A 53 25.57 -30.08 -19.78
C GLN A 53 25.69 -28.57 -19.62
N GLY A 54 26.86 -28.15 -19.14
CA GLY A 54 27.25 -26.75 -19.08
C GLY A 54 27.48 -26.21 -20.49
N LEU A 55 26.94 -25.03 -20.75
CA LEU A 55 27.29 -24.18 -21.88
C LEU A 55 27.72 -22.84 -21.29
N ARG A 56 29.04 -22.65 -21.29
CA ARG A 56 29.75 -21.42 -20.95
C ARG A 56 29.70 -20.53 -22.18
N LEU A 57 29.01 -19.39 -22.09
CA LEU A 57 29.04 -18.34 -23.10
C LEU A 57 29.81 -17.15 -22.51
N GLU A 58 31.00 -16.89 -23.04
CA GLU A 58 31.79 -15.69 -22.77
C GLU A 58 31.26 -14.52 -23.62
N PHE A 59 31.00 -13.37 -23.00
CA PHE A 59 30.73 -12.11 -23.67
C PHE A 59 31.90 -11.14 -23.43
N PRO A 60 32.47 -10.49 -24.46
CA PRO A 60 33.52 -9.50 -24.29
C PRO A 60 32.94 -8.08 -24.14
N GLY A 61 33.55 -7.30 -23.25
CA GLY A 61 33.60 -5.83 -23.32
C GLY A 61 32.40 -5.07 -22.74
N VAL A 62 32.45 -4.77 -21.44
CA VAL A 62 31.65 -3.68 -20.84
C VAL A 62 32.58 -2.49 -20.63
N GLU A 63 32.34 -1.43 -21.38
CA GLU A 63 32.93 -0.11 -21.15
C GLU A 63 32.55 0.41 -19.75
N ARG A 64 33.51 1.04 -19.07
CA ARG A 64 33.37 1.57 -17.71
C ARG A 64 32.26 2.63 -17.65
N GLY A 65 31.08 2.22 -17.21
CA GLY A 65 29.99 3.12 -16.85
C GLY A 65 30.36 3.98 -15.63
N ARG A 66 30.16 5.30 -15.76
CA ARG A 66 30.30 6.29 -14.69
C ARG A 66 29.54 5.87 -13.43
N GLN A 67 30.22 5.91 -12.28
CA GLN A 67 29.63 5.65 -10.96
C GLN A 67 28.54 6.69 -10.67
N VAL A 68 27.35 6.20 -10.31
CA VAL A 68 26.33 6.99 -9.63
C VAL A 68 26.72 7.04 -8.15
N THR A 69 26.96 8.25 -7.63
CA THR A 69 27.19 8.49 -6.20
C THR A 69 25.87 8.27 -5.47
N VAL A 70 25.87 7.32 -4.53
CA VAL A 70 24.74 7.07 -3.63
C VAL A 70 24.90 7.98 -2.41
N ALA A 71 23.81 8.58 -1.90
CA ALA A 71 23.81 9.54 -0.78
C ALA A 71 24.49 9.06 0.51
N ALA A 72 24.72 7.74 0.64
CA ALA A 72 25.31 7.08 1.80
C ALA A 72 26.66 6.40 1.55
N SER A 73 27.18 6.41 0.32
CA SER A 73 28.57 6.01 0.11
C SER A 73 29.48 7.14 0.60
N PRO A 74 30.64 6.82 1.21
CA PRO A 74 31.70 7.81 1.30
C PRO A 74 31.94 8.38 -0.11
N PRO A 75 32.05 9.71 -0.29
CA PRO A 75 32.23 10.29 -1.61
C PRO A 75 33.43 9.67 -2.34
N ALA A 76 33.32 9.46 -3.66
CA ALA A 76 34.42 8.93 -4.44
C ALA A 76 35.64 9.86 -4.37
N GLU A 77 36.84 9.30 -4.20
CA GLU A 77 38.09 10.07 -4.30
C GLU A 77 38.36 10.40 -5.76
N ASP A 78 38.75 11.65 -6.04
CA ASP A 78 39.39 11.99 -7.31
C ASP A 78 40.87 12.32 -7.08
N THR A 79 41.71 11.81 -7.97
CA THR A 79 43.11 12.21 -8.08
C THR A 79 43.16 13.57 -8.74
N THR A 80 43.79 14.56 -8.09
CA THR A 80 43.93 15.92 -8.62
C THR A 80 44.65 15.93 -9.97
N VAL A 81 43.89 15.83 -11.06
CA VAL A 81 44.34 16.17 -12.40
C VAL A 81 44.21 17.69 -12.54
N LEU A 82 45.20 18.34 -13.14
CA LEU A 82 45.18 19.77 -13.45
C LEU A 82 44.06 20.05 -14.46
N THR A 83 42.85 20.30 -13.98
CA THR A 83 41.71 20.81 -14.74
C THR A 83 41.52 22.29 -14.44
N GLU A 84 40.93 23.02 -15.38
CA GLU A 84 40.54 24.42 -15.17
C GLU A 84 39.62 24.53 -13.94
N PRO A 85 39.70 25.64 -13.16
CA PRO A 85 38.81 25.88 -12.03
C PRO A 85 37.34 25.85 -12.45
N LEU A 86 36.49 25.21 -11.66
CA LEU A 86 35.04 25.24 -11.91
C LEU A 86 34.51 26.68 -11.86
N THR A 87 33.67 27.03 -12.83
CA THR A 87 32.94 28.31 -12.84
C THR A 87 31.50 28.13 -12.38
N LYS A 88 30.78 29.24 -12.18
CA LYS A 88 29.34 29.19 -11.88
C LYS A 88 28.57 28.50 -13.01
N GLU A 89 28.96 28.74 -14.25
CA GLU A 89 28.36 28.16 -15.45
C GLU A 89 28.52 26.63 -15.47
N ASP A 90 29.65 26.09 -14.98
CA ASP A 90 29.82 24.64 -14.83
C ASP A 90 28.85 24.04 -13.81
N LEU A 91 28.57 24.76 -12.71
CA LEU A 91 27.61 24.34 -11.68
C LEU A 91 26.17 24.39 -12.21
N VAL A 92 25.85 25.38 -13.05
CA VAL A 92 24.56 25.47 -13.78
C VAL A 92 24.44 24.31 -14.77
N ALA A 93 25.49 24.08 -15.58
CA ALA A 93 25.55 22.99 -16.55
C ALA A 93 25.44 21.61 -15.87
N TYR A 94 25.98 21.47 -14.66
CA TYR A 94 25.82 20.26 -13.85
C TYR A 94 24.34 19.97 -13.56
N LEU A 95 23.54 20.97 -13.16
CA LEU A 95 22.09 20.79 -12.92
C LEU A 95 21.34 20.54 -14.24
N ALA A 96 21.63 21.34 -15.27
CA ALA A 96 21.03 21.22 -16.59
C ALA A 96 21.31 19.86 -17.25
N SER A 97 22.43 19.21 -16.93
CA SER A 97 22.74 17.84 -17.40
C SER A 97 21.77 16.77 -16.88
N GLY A 98 20.90 17.12 -15.92
CA GLY A 98 19.79 16.28 -15.46
C GLY A 98 18.61 16.22 -16.41
N CYS A 99 18.53 17.11 -17.40
CA CYS A 99 17.46 17.14 -18.39
C CYS A 99 17.39 15.83 -19.18
N LYS A 100 16.21 15.21 -19.21
CA LYS A 100 15.94 13.92 -19.88
C LYS A 100 14.68 14.00 -20.73
N GLN A 101 14.69 13.36 -21.88
CA GLN A 101 13.47 13.21 -22.68
C GLN A 101 12.42 12.40 -21.89
N LYS A 102 11.13 12.61 -22.18
CA LYS A 102 10.03 12.06 -21.37
C LYS A 102 10.08 10.53 -21.26
N GLU A 103 10.53 9.85 -22.30
CA GLU A 103 10.67 8.39 -22.37
C GLU A 103 11.79 7.86 -21.44
N GLN A 104 12.72 8.75 -21.07
CA GLN A 104 13.82 8.47 -20.15
C GLN A 104 13.51 8.85 -18.71
N TRP A 105 12.35 9.46 -18.44
CA TRP A 105 11.95 9.79 -17.08
C TRP A 105 11.76 8.52 -16.25
N ARG A 106 12.23 8.57 -15.01
CA ARG A 106 12.15 7.47 -14.05
C ARG A 106 11.60 7.94 -12.72
N ILE A 107 11.30 6.99 -11.85
CA ILE A 107 10.70 7.17 -10.54
C ILE A 107 11.67 6.54 -9.55
N GLY A 108 12.45 7.36 -8.86
CA GLY A 108 13.25 6.91 -7.71
C GLY A 108 12.43 7.08 -6.44
N THR A 109 12.39 6.09 -5.56
CA THR A 109 11.69 6.19 -4.27
C THR A 109 12.63 5.86 -3.15
N GLU A 110 12.64 6.71 -2.13
CA GLU A 110 13.46 6.50 -0.94
C GLU A 110 12.58 6.53 0.30
N HIS A 111 12.87 5.66 1.26
CA HIS A 111 12.11 5.63 2.50
C HIS A 111 12.94 5.16 3.69
N GLU A 112 12.66 5.75 4.84
CA GLU A 112 13.31 5.47 6.11
C GLU A 112 12.35 4.71 7.05
N LYS A 113 12.91 4.00 8.02
CA LYS A 113 12.14 3.26 9.03
C LYS A 113 12.96 3.07 10.31
N PHE A 114 12.30 3.10 11.45
CA PHE A 114 12.93 2.91 12.75
C PHE A 114 13.03 1.42 13.08
N GLY A 115 14.25 0.91 13.28
CA GLY A 115 14.45 -0.42 13.86
C GLY A 115 14.30 -0.39 15.38
N PHE A 116 13.63 -1.39 15.95
CA PHE A 116 13.47 -1.53 17.40
C PHE A 116 13.52 -2.98 17.85
N GLU A 117 13.94 -3.23 19.08
CA GLU A 117 13.86 -4.55 19.69
C GLU A 117 12.41 -4.88 20.06
N VAL A 118 11.87 -6.00 19.60
CA VAL A 118 10.45 -6.36 19.81
C VAL A 118 10.11 -6.48 21.31
N LYS A 119 11.03 -6.99 22.13
CA LYS A 119 10.79 -7.22 23.57
C LYS A 119 10.79 -5.93 24.40
N THR A 120 11.67 -4.99 24.08
CA THR A 120 11.94 -3.81 24.93
C THR A 120 11.42 -2.51 24.30
N LEU A 121 11.11 -2.55 23.01
CA LEU A 121 10.82 -1.42 22.14
C LEU A 121 11.99 -0.44 21.97
N ARG A 122 13.17 -0.72 22.52
CA ARG A 122 14.35 0.15 22.42
C ARG A 122 14.79 0.30 20.96
N PRO A 123 15.32 1.47 20.54
CA PRO A 123 15.95 1.60 19.24
C PRO A 123 17.13 0.62 19.13
N ILE A 124 17.32 0.01 17.96
CA ILE A 124 18.41 -0.94 17.75
C ILE A 124 19.77 -0.25 17.75
N SER A 125 20.74 -0.86 18.44
CA SER A 125 22.14 -0.44 18.48
C SER A 125 22.82 -0.51 17.11
N TYR A 126 23.97 0.16 16.96
CA TYR A 126 24.78 0.03 15.75
C TYR A 126 25.23 -1.42 15.52
N GLU A 127 25.58 -2.15 16.58
CA GLU A 127 26.04 -3.54 16.49
C GLU A 127 24.94 -4.45 15.92
N GLN A 128 23.69 -4.25 16.34
CA GLN A 128 22.53 -4.93 15.77
C GLN A 128 22.30 -4.55 14.30
N ILE A 129 22.43 -3.27 13.96
CA ILE A 129 22.32 -2.79 12.57
C ILE A 129 23.43 -3.42 11.70
N ALA A 130 24.68 -3.44 12.19
CA ALA A 130 25.81 -4.01 11.47
C ALA A 130 25.60 -5.52 11.24
N ALA A 131 25.12 -6.26 12.24
CA ALA A 131 24.76 -7.68 12.08
C ALA A 131 23.66 -7.87 11.03
N LEU A 132 22.63 -7.02 11.04
CA LEU A 132 21.56 -7.04 10.04
C LEU A 132 22.08 -6.75 8.62
N LEU A 133 22.91 -5.71 8.44
CA LEU A 133 23.51 -5.37 7.14
C LEU A 133 24.39 -6.51 6.62
N ASN A 134 25.23 -7.10 7.49
CA ASN A 134 26.05 -8.24 7.09
C ASN A 134 25.20 -9.46 6.69
N GLY A 135 24.15 -9.76 7.46
CA GLY A 135 23.22 -10.83 7.14
C GLY A 135 22.51 -10.61 5.79
N ILE A 136 22.08 -9.38 5.50
CA ILE A 136 21.43 -9.04 4.23
C ILE A 136 22.43 -9.19 3.07
N ALA A 137 23.65 -8.68 3.24
CA ALA A 137 24.72 -8.80 2.25
C ALA A 137 24.99 -10.26 1.88
N GLU A 138 25.08 -11.14 2.88
CA GLU A 138 25.43 -12.54 2.69
C GLU A 138 24.26 -13.37 2.15
N ARG A 139 23.03 -13.13 2.64
CA ARG A 139 21.85 -13.91 2.25
C ARG A 139 21.24 -13.48 0.91
N PHE A 140 21.32 -12.19 0.58
CA PHE A 140 20.66 -11.61 -0.59
C PHE A 140 21.62 -10.95 -1.58
N GLU A 141 22.93 -11.22 -1.45
CA GLU A 141 23.97 -10.80 -2.40
C GLU A 141 24.04 -9.28 -2.61
N TRP A 142 24.18 -8.54 -1.51
CA TRP A 142 24.47 -7.11 -1.55
C TRP A 142 25.93 -6.81 -1.25
N ASP A 143 26.49 -5.80 -1.92
CA ASP A 143 27.83 -5.32 -1.67
C ASP A 143 27.87 -4.42 -0.42
N LYS A 144 28.84 -4.66 0.47
CA LYS A 144 28.99 -3.89 1.71
C LYS A 144 29.59 -2.50 1.43
N ILE A 145 28.94 -1.45 1.93
CA ILE A 145 29.48 -0.09 1.93
C ILE A 145 30.14 0.15 3.30
N MET A 146 31.43 0.48 3.27
CA MET A 146 32.27 0.63 4.47
C MET A 146 32.70 2.08 4.68
N GLU A 147 32.71 2.52 5.94
CA GLU A 147 33.41 3.73 6.39
C GLU A 147 34.41 3.34 7.48
N GLY A 148 35.70 3.39 7.15
CA GLY A 148 36.73 2.75 7.98
C GLY A 148 36.46 1.25 8.12
N ASN A 149 36.31 0.79 9.36
CA ASN A 149 36.02 -0.61 9.68
C ASN A 149 34.52 -0.91 9.88
N HIS A 150 33.66 0.11 9.73
CA HIS A 150 32.23 0.01 9.99
C HIS A 150 31.47 -0.22 8.69
N VAL A 151 30.60 -1.24 8.66
CA VAL A 151 29.58 -1.33 7.60
C VAL A 151 28.51 -0.29 7.88
N ILE A 152 28.22 0.56 6.89
CA ILE A 152 27.30 1.70 7.04
C ILE A 152 26.17 1.70 6.01
N GLY A 153 26.15 0.70 5.14
CA GLY A 153 25.14 0.56 4.10
C GLY A 153 25.44 -0.63 3.20
N LEU A 154 24.57 -0.83 2.23
CA LEU A 154 24.68 -1.87 1.21
C LEU A 154 24.38 -1.31 -0.17
N LYS A 155 24.87 -1.96 -1.23
CA LYS A 155 24.54 -1.64 -2.61
C LYS A 155 24.22 -2.89 -3.40
N GLN A 156 23.20 -2.82 -4.26
CA GLN A 156 22.88 -3.87 -5.22
C GLN A 156 22.36 -3.23 -6.50
N GLY A 157 23.17 -3.28 -7.56
CA GLY A 157 22.87 -2.59 -8.81
C GLY A 157 22.69 -1.08 -8.61
N LYS A 158 21.47 -0.59 -8.85
CA LYS A 158 21.07 0.82 -8.66
C LYS A 158 20.36 1.09 -7.33
N GLN A 159 20.15 0.07 -6.51
CA GLN A 159 19.58 0.21 -5.18
C GLN A 159 20.69 0.37 -4.15
N SER A 160 20.34 1.00 -3.04
CA SER A 160 21.21 1.07 -1.87
C SER A 160 20.45 1.12 -0.58
N ILE A 161 21.07 0.57 0.46
CA ILE A 161 20.60 0.64 1.83
C ILE A 161 21.56 1.54 2.59
N SER A 162 21.02 2.44 3.38
CA SER A 162 21.78 3.45 4.10
C SER A 162 21.27 3.65 5.52
N LEU A 163 22.11 4.29 6.33
CA LEU A 163 21.80 4.65 7.70
C LEU A 163 21.82 6.15 7.87
N GLU A 164 20.72 6.69 8.39
CA GLU A 164 20.59 8.05 8.89
C GLU A 164 21.20 8.20 10.31
N PRO A 165 21.39 9.43 10.85
CA PRO A 165 22.15 9.65 12.08
C PRO A 165 21.73 8.82 13.29
N GLY A 166 20.42 8.58 13.45
CA GLY A 166 19.83 7.81 14.55
C GLY A 166 19.68 6.32 14.27
N GLY A 167 20.26 5.81 13.19
CA GLY A 167 20.11 4.41 12.78
C GLY A 167 18.80 4.11 12.06
N GLN A 168 18.08 5.14 11.59
CA GLN A 168 16.95 4.93 10.69
C GLN A 168 17.45 4.23 9.42
N PHE A 169 16.76 3.16 9.05
CA PHE A 169 17.23 2.21 8.05
C PHE A 169 16.58 2.49 6.71
N GLU A 170 17.31 3.14 5.83
CA GLU A 170 16.83 3.71 4.58
C GLU A 170 16.97 2.72 3.42
N LEU A 171 16.03 2.76 2.48
CA LEU A 171 16.23 2.32 1.10
C LEU A 171 16.28 3.55 0.21
N SER A 172 17.32 3.67 -0.61
CA SER A 172 17.28 4.49 -1.83
C SER A 172 17.13 3.54 -3.02
N GLY A 173 15.93 3.55 -3.59
CA GLY A 173 15.50 2.65 -4.66
C GLY A 173 16.08 2.98 -6.03
N ALA A 174 15.98 2.05 -6.97
CA ALA A 174 16.42 2.28 -8.33
C ALA A 174 15.53 3.32 -9.05
N PRO A 175 16.04 3.99 -10.10
CA PRO A 175 15.21 4.77 -11.00
C PRO A 175 14.38 3.83 -11.89
N LEU A 176 13.10 3.68 -11.56
CA LEU A 176 12.16 2.72 -12.19
C LEU A 176 11.19 3.40 -13.16
N GLU A 177 10.57 2.64 -14.05
CA GLU A 177 9.70 3.18 -15.10
C GLU A 177 8.23 3.29 -14.66
N THR A 178 7.80 2.33 -13.84
CA THR A 178 6.41 2.21 -13.37
C THR A 178 6.34 2.11 -11.85
N LEU A 179 5.23 2.56 -11.29
CA LEU A 179 4.90 2.47 -9.87
C LEU A 179 4.71 1.03 -9.42
N HIS A 180 4.37 0.12 -10.34
CA HIS A 180 4.37 -1.33 -10.12
C HIS A 180 5.74 -1.85 -9.76
N GLN A 181 6.77 -1.44 -10.50
CA GLN A 181 8.16 -1.76 -10.18
C GLN A 181 8.56 -1.13 -8.85
N THR A 182 8.21 0.14 -8.61
CA THR A 182 8.50 0.83 -7.34
C THR A 182 7.92 0.07 -6.15
N CYS A 183 6.66 -0.35 -6.21
CA CYS A 183 6.04 -1.07 -5.10
C CYS A 183 6.58 -2.50 -4.97
N ALA A 184 6.96 -3.16 -6.06
CA ALA A 184 7.66 -4.45 -6.00
C ALA A 184 9.03 -4.33 -5.30
N GLU A 185 9.78 -3.26 -5.60
CA GLU A 185 11.09 -2.96 -4.98
C GLU A 185 10.94 -2.70 -3.47
N VAL A 186 9.98 -1.87 -3.07
CA VAL A 186 9.65 -1.63 -1.64
C VAL A 186 9.34 -2.95 -0.94
N ASN A 187 8.51 -3.81 -1.53
CA ASN A 187 8.14 -5.08 -0.91
C ASN A 187 9.31 -6.07 -0.84
N SER A 188 10.15 -6.13 -1.87
CA SER A 188 11.38 -6.94 -1.87
C SER A 188 12.29 -6.54 -0.72
N HIS A 189 12.54 -5.24 -0.55
CA HIS A 189 13.36 -4.73 0.55
C HIS A 189 12.76 -5.06 1.92
N LEU A 190 11.46 -4.80 2.10
CA LEU A 190 10.77 -5.09 3.37
C LEU A 190 10.82 -6.58 3.71
N TYR A 191 10.72 -7.46 2.72
CA TYR A 191 10.87 -8.91 2.92
C TYR A 191 12.28 -9.27 3.36
N GLN A 192 13.31 -8.82 2.64
CA GLN A 192 14.71 -9.13 2.95
C GLN A 192 15.11 -8.67 4.36
N VAL A 193 14.69 -7.46 4.72
CA VAL A 193 14.93 -6.91 6.06
C VAL A 193 14.19 -7.73 7.13
N LYS A 194 12.91 -8.05 6.93
CA LYS A 194 12.12 -8.81 7.92
C LYS A 194 12.64 -10.21 8.14
N ALA A 195 13.02 -10.91 7.06
CA ALA A 195 13.49 -12.30 7.12
C ALA A 195 14.68 -12.48 8.07
N LEU A 196 15.55 -11.47 8.18
CA LEU A 196 16.68 -11.47 9.11
C LEU A 196 16.35 -10.81 10.45
N ALA A 197 15.61 -9.71 10.42
CA ALA A 197 15.26 -8.97 11.63
C ALA A 197 14.43 -9.81 12.61
N GLU A 198 13.52 -10.66 12.12
CA GLU A 198 12.70 -11.55 12.96
C GLU A 198 13.56 -12.57 13.72
N GLU A 199 14.58 -13.15 13.07
CA GLU A 199 15.56 -14.05 13.70
C GLU A 199 16.34 -13.36 14.83
N MET A 200 16.52 -12.03 14.72
CA MET A 200 17.23 -11.19 15.68
C MET A 200 16.31 -10.59 16.76
N GLY A 201 15.00 -10.81 16.69
CA GLY A 201 14.01 -10.17 17.57
C GLY A 201 13.88 -8.65 17.34
N ILE A 202 14.11 -8.19 16.11
CA ILE A 202 14.03 -6.79 15.68
C ILE A 202 12.76 -6.58 14.83
N GLY A 203 12.04 -5.50 15.12
CA GLY A 203 10.93 -4.98 14.32
C GLY A 203 11.29 -3.67 13.62
N PHE A 204 10.47 -3.27 12.63
CA PHE A 204 10.59 -1.99 11.95
C PHE A 204 9.29 -1.21 11.98
N LEU A 205 9.38 0.08 12.30
CA LEU A 205 8.25 1.00 12.41
C LEU A 205 8.32 2.08 11.31
N GLY A 206 7.26 2.17 10.51
CA GLY A 206 7.04 3.24 9.53
C GLY A 206 6.18 4.36 10.13
N ILE A 207 6.82 5.39 10.65
CA ILE A 207 6.19 6.58 11.27
C ILE A 207 7.07 7.81 11.03
N GLY A 208 6.51 9.01 10.97
CA GLY A 208 7.28 10.23 10.68
C GLY A 208 8.27 10.64 11.76
N PHE A 209 7.99 10.29 13.02
CA PHE A 209 8.79 10.68 14.19
C PHE A 209 8.82 9.57 15.24
N GLN A 210 9.96 9.37 15.90
CA GLN A 210 10.14 8.38 16.97
C GLN A 210 9.16 8.63 18.12
N PRO A 211 8.16 7.75 18.34
CA PRO A 211 7.03 8.06 19.21
C PRO A 211 7.32 7.90 20.70
N LYS A 212 8.35 7.13 21.10
CA LYS A 212 8.54 6.67 22.48
C LYS A 212 9.80 7.20 23.18
N TRP A 213 10.91 7.32 22.45
CA TRP A 213 12.22 7.54 23.06
C TRP A 213 12.68 9.00 22.96
N ALA A 214 13.35 9.46 24.02
CA ALA A 214 13.95 10.78 24.04
C ALA A 214 15.21 10.80 23.15
N LEU A 215 15.65 11.99 22.73
CA LEU A 215 16.83 12.16 21.87
C LEU A 215 18.08 11.46 22.44
N LYS A 216 18.28 11.51 23.76
CA LYS A 216 19.41 10.87 24.46
C LYS A 216 19.42 9.34 24.42
N ASP A 217 18.27 8.72 24.12
CA ASP A 217 18.12 7.28 24.04
C ASP A 217 18.38 6.75 22.62
N ILE A 218 18.62 7.63 21.65
CA ILE A 218 18.83 7.26 20.25
C ILE A 218 20.32 6.96 20.02
N PRO A 219 20.66 5.80 19.43
CA PRO A 219 22.05 5.48 19.09
C PRO A 219 22.56 6.39 17.98
N ILE A 220 23.87 6.58 17.94
CA ILE A 220 24.53 7.45 16.96
C ILE A 220 25.29 6.56 15.99
N MET A 221 25.01 6.71 14.70
CA MET A 221 25.70 5.93 13.68
C MET A 221 27.14 6.42 13.49
N PRO A 222 28.13 5.51 13.30
CA PRO A 222 29.55 5.83 13.23
C PRO A 222 29.94 6.39 11.84
N LYS A 223 29.36 7.53 11.45
CA LYS A 223 29.65 8.24 10.20
C LYS A 223 30.18 9.63 10.50
N GLY A 224 31.39 9.96 10.03
CA GLY A 224 32.10 11.19 10.37
C GLY A 224 31.33 12.47 10.01
N ARG A 225 30.57 12.47 8.91
CA ARG A 225 29.73 13.62 8.54
C ARG A 225 28.67 13.98 9.59
N TYR A 226 28.17 13.01 10.34
CA TYR A 226 27.12 13.24 11.34
C TYR A 226 27.64 13.94 12.59
N GLU A 227 28.92 13.78 12.91
CA GLU A 227 29.56 14.52 14.00
C GLU A 227 29.57 16.03 13.70
N ILE A 228 29.96 16.42 12.49
CA ILE A 228 29.97 17.82 12.04
C ILE A 228 28.56 18.41 12.13
N MET A 229 27.57 17.71 11.55
CA MET A 229 26.18 18.16 11.57
C MET A 229 25.64 18.28 13.00
N ARG A 230 25.87 17.29 13.86
CA ARG A 230 25.41 17.29 15.26
C ARG A 230 25.98 18.49 16.03
N ASN A 231 27.22 18.86 15.77
CA ASN A 231 27.87 20.01 16.42
C ASN A 231 27.36 21.36 15.85
N TYR A 232 26.88 21.37 14.60
CA TYR A 232 26.40 22.57 13.93
C TYR A 232 24.92 22.87 14.17
N MET A 233 24.03 21.85 14.17
CA MET A 233 22.58 22.04 14.30
C MET A 233 22.15 22.96 15.46
N PRO A 234 22.71 22.85 16.69
CA PRO A 234 22.33 23.73 17.80
C PRO A 234 22.66 25.22 17.58
N LYS A 235 23.51 25.55 16.59
CA LYS A 235 23.88 26.93 16.25
C LYS A 235 22.86 27.59 15.32
N VAL A 236 22.00 26.82 14.66
CA VAL A 236 21.12 27.30 13.57
C VAL A 236 19.63 27.01 13.77
N GLY A 237 19.27 26.14 14.73
CA GLY A 237 17.89 25.84 15.08
C GLY A 237 17.80 24.98 16.35
N SER A 238 16.63 24.92 16.99
CA SER A 238 16.44 24.13 18.21
C SER A 238 16.04 22.67 17.92
N LEU A 239 15.50 22.39 16.73
CA LEU A 239 14.94 21.08 16.36
C LEU A 239 15.82 20.28 15.38
N GLY A 240 16.96 20.83 14.95
CA GLY A 240 17.83 20.17 13.96
C GLY A 240 18.41 18.82 14.42
N LEU A 241 18.63 18.63 15.72
CA LEU A 241 19.02 17.32 16.26
C LEU A 241 17.87 16.31 16.17
N ASP A 242 16.64 16.74 16.41
CA ASP A 242 15.48 15.85 16.28
C ASP A 242 15.21 15.45 14.84
N MET A 243 15.45 16.35 13.88
CA MET A 243 15.45 16.01 12.46
C MET A 243 16.41 14.85 12.19
N MET A 244 17.66 14.98 12.63
CA MET A 244 18.71 13.98 12.39
C MET A 244 18.41 12.62 13.02
N PHE A 245 17.97 12.59 14.28
CA PHE A 245 17.94 11.36 15.08
C PHE A 245 16.56 10.75 15.23
N ARG A 246 15.49 11.53 15.08
CA ARG A 246 14.12 11.10 15.45
C ARG A 246 13.10 11.21 14.32
N THR A 247 13.47 11.52 13.08
CA THR A 247 12.51 11.56 11.96
C THR A 247 12.73 10.43 10.94
N CYS A 248 11.66 10.07 10.23
CA CYS A 248 11.69 9.20 9.05
C CYS A 248 10.81 9.78 7.93
N THR A 249 11.27 9.73 6.69
CA THR A 249 10.55 10.20 5.50
C THR A 249 10.19 9.07 4.54
N VAL A 250 9.24 9.33 3.65
CA VAL A 250 9.23 8.76 2.30
C VAL A 250 9.37 9.90 1.30
N GLN A 251 10.17 9.72 0.26
CA GLN A 251 10.42 10.72 -0.77
C GLN A 251 10.42 10.08 -2.15
N VAL A 252 10.12 10.90 -3.17
CA VAL A 252 10.19 10.51 -4.58
C VAL A 252 11.08 11.48 -5.34
N ASN A 253 11.90 10.90 -6.22
CA ASN A 253 12.86 11.58 -7.08
C ASN A 253 12.33 11.51 -8.52
N LEU A 254 12.11 12.67 -9.14
CA LEU A 254 11.47 12.82 -10.44
C LEU A 254 12.29 13.68 -11.39
N ASP A 255 12.26 13.33 -12.67
CA ASP A 255 13.02 13.94 -13.73
C ASP A 255 12.28 15.12 -14.38
N PHE A 256 13.05 15.96 -15.08
CA PHE A 256 12.56 17.06 -15.90
C PHE A 256 13.23 17.03 -17.28
N SER A 257 12.57 17.58 -18.31
CA SER A 257 13.06 17.57 -19.69
C SER A 257 13.83 18.81 -20.10
N SER A 258 13.62 19.92 -19.41
CA SER A 258 14.21 21.22 -19.71
C SER A 258 14.18 22.10 -18.46
N GLU A 259 14.83 23.26 -18.52
CA GLU A 259 14.72 24.28 -17.47
C GLU A 259 13.27 24.75 -17.28
N SER A 260 12.53 24.94 -18.37
CA SER A 260 11.10 25.34 -18.30
C SER A 260 10.25 24.28 -17.59
N ASP A 261 10.43 23.01 -17.93
CA ASP A 261 9.75 21.89 -17.27
C ASP A 261 10.18 21.76 -15.79
N MET A 262 11.46 21.97 -15.50
CA MET A 262 11.98 22.02 -14.12
C MET A 262 11.30 23.11 -13.31
N ILE A 263 11.21 24.35 -13.82
CA ILE A 263 10.55 25.48 -13.15
C ILE A 263 9.08 25.14 -12.86
N ARG A 264 8.35 24.63 -13.86
CA ARG A 264 6.94 24.21 -13.74
C ARG A 264 6.75 23.17 -12.64
N LYS A 265 7.53 22.08 -12.67
CA LYS A 265 7.46 21.00 -11.68
C LYS A 265 7.89 21.45 -10.29
N PHE A 266 8.89 22.33 -10.18
CA PHE A 266 9.35 22.88 -8.91
C PHE A 266 8.25 23.75 -8.27
N ARG A 267 7.66 24.68 -9.04
CA ARG A 267 6.55 25.52 -8.56
C ARG A 267 5.34 24.69 -8.12
N ALA A 268 4.92 23.71 -8.95
CA ALA A 268 3.85 22.78 -8.61
C ALA A 268 4.16 21.97 -7.34
N GLY A 269 5.36 21.41 -7.25
CA GLY A 269 5.82 20.65 -6.08
C GLY A 269 5.79 21.48 -4.81
N LEU A 270 6.38 22.68 -4.81
CA LEU A 270 6.39 23.56 -3.64
C LEU A 270 4.97 23.98 -3.23
N ALA A 271 4.12 24.37 -4.18
CA ALA A 271 2.76 24.81 -3.88
C ALA A 271 1.93 23.67 -3.25
N LEU A 272 2.06 22.46 -3.76
CA LEU A 272 1.30 21.30 -3.28
C LEU A 272 1.97 20.56 -2.12
N GLN A 273 3.21 20.88 -1.74
CA GLN A 273 3.92 20.14 -0.69
C GLN A 273 3.15 20.10 0.63
N PRO A 274 2.53 21.19 1.14
CA PRO A 274 1.72 21.14 2.34
C PRO A 274 0.50 20.20 2.20
N ILE A 275 -0.04 19.99 1.00
CA ILE A 275 -1.13 19.03 0.77
C ILE A 275 -0.60 17.61 0.91
N ALA A 276 0.56 17.30 0.33
CA ALA A 276 1.20 16.01 0.54
C ALA A 276 1.53 15.78 2.03
N THR A 277 2.11 16.76 2.72
CA THR A 277 2.35 16.69 4.17
C THR A 277 1.05 16.41 4.93
N ALA A 278 -0.06 17.08 4.57
CA ALA A 278 -1.34 16.86 5.20
C ALA A 278 -1.85 15.43 4.97
N ILE A 279 -1.81 14.92 3.73
CA ILE A 279 -2.29 13.56 3.40
C ILE A 279 -1.45 12.49 4.10
N PHE A 280 -0.13 12.70 4.18
CA PHE A 280 0.81 11.72 4.69
C PHE A 280 1.16 11.90 6.17
N ALA A 281 0.60 12.89 6.87
CA ALA A 281 0.87 13.16 8.29
C ALA A 281 0.75 11.89 9.14
N ASN A 282 1.83 11.58 9.88
CA ASN A 282 1.96 10.33 10.61
C ASN A 282 2.99 10.46 11.74
N SER A 283 2.95 11.54 12.52
CA SER A 283 3.88 11.70 13.66
C SER A 283 3.30 12.47 14.87
N PRO A 284 2.19 12.01 15.48
CA PRO A 284 1.52 12.75 16.54
C PRO A 284 1.98 12.43 17.96
N PHE A 285 3.02 11.60 18.14
CA PHE A 285 3.52 11.21 19.45
C PHE A 285 4.97 11.64 19.65
N THR A 286 5.31 12.06 20.87
CA THR A 286 6.67 12.31 21.33
C THR A 286 6.80 11.74 22.74
N GLU A 287 7.82 10.93 22.98
CA GLU A 287 8.15 10.40 24.31
C GLU A 287 6.97 9.68 25.02
N GLY A 288 6.18 8.96 24.23
CA GLY A 288 5.05 8.15 24.68
C GLY A 288 3.73 8.90 24.84
N LYS A 289 3.67 10.19 24.47
CA LYS A 289 2.47 11.04 24.64
C LYS A 289 2.10 11.77 23.35
N PRO A 290 0.82 12.10 23.13
CA PRO A 290 0.42 13.03 22.06
C PRO A 290 1.16 14.36 22.17
N ASN A 291 1.70 14.86 21.06
CA ASN A 291 2.55 16.05 21.03
C ASN A 291 1.84 17.32 20.53
N GLY A 292 0.55 17.23 20.18
CA GLY A 292 -0.24 18.36 19.67
C GLY A 292 -0.11 18.63 18.16
N PHE A 293 0.67 17.81 17.45
CA PHE A 293 0.83 17.87 16.00
C PHE A 293 0.25 16.61 15.34
N LEU A 294 -0.11 16.72 14.06
CA LEU A 294 -0.37 15.57 13.20
C LEU A 294 0.92 15.11 12.48
N SER A 295 1.76 16.08 12.11
CA SER A 295 3.13 15.83 11.65
C SER A 295 4.13 16.66 12.46
N MET A 296 4.60 16.10 13.58
CA MET A 296 5.74 16.66 14.32
C MET A 296 6.99 16.73 13.44
N ARG A 297 7.19 15.73 12.57
CA ARG A 297 8.29 15.74 11.61
C ARG A 297 8.29 17.01 10.77
N SER A 298 7.18 17.38 10.15
CA SER A 298 7.13 18.59 9.33
C SER A 298 7.34 19.87 10.14
N HIS A 299 6.84 19.91 11.38
CA HIS A 299 7.12 21.03 12.30
C HIS A 299 8.62 21.18 12.60
N ILE A 300 9.33 20.07 12.85
CA ILE A 300 10.79 20.06 13.09
C ILE A 300 11.58 20.74 11.96
N TRP A 301 11.16 20.52 10.70
CA TRP A 301 11.78 21.15 9.53
C TRP A 301 11.59 22.68 9.47
N THR A 302 10.75 23.28 10.33
CA THR A 302 10.61 24.74 10.43
C THR A 302 11.65 25.41 11.32
N ASP A 303 12.35 24.63 12.15
CA ASP A 303 13.38 25.14 13.09
C ASP A 303 14.62 24.22 13.13
N THR A 304 14.99 23.71 11.95
CA THR A 304 16.19 22.90 11.74
C THR A 304 17.38 23.78 11.34
N ASP A 305 17.29 24.46 10.19
CA ASP A 305 18.24 25.48 9.72
C ASP A 305 17.56 26.28 8.59
N ASN A 306 17.24 27.54 8.85
CA ASN A 306 16.48 28.39 7.92
C ASN A 306 17.27 28.84 6.69
N ASN A 307 18.59 28.60 6.62
CA ASN A 307 19.36 28.89 5.41
C ASN A 307 19.14 27.81 4.33
N ARG A 308 18.80 26.58 4.74
CA ARG A 308 18.75 25.41 3.86
C ARG A 308 17.38 24.74 3.78
N ALA A 309 16.38 25.22 4.51
CA ALA A 309 15.04 24.63 4.58
C ALA A 309 13.94 25.61 4.16
N GLY A 310 12.73 25.10 3.92
CA GLY A 310 11.52 25.91 3.69
C GLY A 310 10.99 25.89 2.26
N MET A 311 10.12 26.87 1.98
CA MET A 311 9.30 26.96 0.75
C MET A 311 9.99 27.62 -0.45
N LEU A 312 11.23 28.11 -0.28
CA LEU A 312 12.02 28.77 -1.33
C LEU A 312 11.18 29.76 -2.19
N PRO A 313 10.70 30.88 -1.61
CA PRO A 313 9.74 31.76 -2.29
C PRO A 313 10.25 32.30 -3.63
N PHE A 314 11.57 32.48 -3.78
CA PHE A 314 12.20 32.96 -5.02
C PHE A 314 11.99 32.04 -6.23
N VAL A 315 11.59 30.77 -6.02
CA VAL A 315 11.22 29.84 -7.11
C VAL A 315 10.00 30.33 -7.90
N PHE A 316 9.18 31.20 -7.30
CA PHE A 316 8.00 31.78 -7.93
C PHE A 316 8.29 33.12 -8.63
N ASP A 317 9.51 33.64 -8.54
CA ASP A 317 9.90 34.87 -9.23
C ASP A 317 10.09 34.59 -10.73
N ASP A 318 9.81 35.58 -11.59
CA ASP A 318 9.94 35.43 -13.05
C ASP A 318 11.38 35.16 -13.51
N SER A 319 12.36 35.57 -12.70
CA SER A 319 13.80 35.34 -12.95
C SER A 319 14.29 33.95 -12.55
N PHE A 320 13.43 33.10 -11.97
CA PHE A 320 13.85 31.79 -11.49
C PHE A 320 14.25 30.84 -12.62
N GLY A 321 15.38 30.16 -12.44
CA GLY A 321 15.94 29.12 -13.31
C GLY A 321 17.05 28.36 -12.59
N PHE A 322 17.83 27.56 -13.32
CA PHE A 322 19.00 26.86 -12.76
C PHE A 322 20.00 27.81 -12.14
N GLU A 323 20.26 28.95 -12.81
CA GLU A 323 21.22 29.96 -12.34
C GLU A 323 20.85 30.52 -10.96
N ALA A 324 19.57 30.91 -10.78
CA ALA A 324 19.08 31.42 -9.50
C ALA A 324 19.17 30.35 -8.38
N TYR A 325 18.94 29.08 -8.72
CA TYR A 325 19.12 27.99 -7.74
C TYR A 325 20.60 27.76 -7.39
N VAL A 326 21.51 27.90 -8.36
CA VAL A 326 22.96 27.84 -8.11
C VAL A 326 23.39 28.99 -7.20
N ASP A 327 22.92 30.21 -7.43
CA ASP A 327 23.22 31.34 -6.54
C ASP A 327 22.74 31.09 -5.11
N TYR A 328 21.49 30.62 -4.96
CA TYR A 328 20.98 30.19 -3.66
C TYR A 328 21.89 29.15 -3.01
N ALA A 329 22.24 28.07 -3.72
CA ALA A 329 23.07 26.99 -3.19
C ALA A 329 24.51 27.43 -2.88
N LEU A 330 25.09 28.36 -3.63
CA LEU A 330 26.42 28.94 -3.35
C LEU A 330 26.45 29.71 -2.01
N ASP A 331 25.32 30.30 -1.63
CA ASP A 331 25.16 31.10 -0.43
C ASP A 331 24.68 30.28 0.79
N VAL A 332 24.17 29.06 0.57
CA VAL A 332 23.91 28.12 1.68
C VAL A 332 25.24 27.73 2.34
N PRO A 333 25.37 27.86 3.67
CA PRO A 333 26.60 27.45 4.36
C PRO A 333 26.89 25.96 4.19
N MET A 334 28.14 25.63 3.90
CA MET A 334 28.63 24.27 3.77
C MET A 334 28.57 23.52 5.11
N TYR A 335 28.64 22.19 5.05
CA TYR A 335 28.93 21.35 6.23
C TYR A 335 30.35 20.81 6.20
N PHE A 336 30.75 20.20 5.09
CA PHE A 336 32.04 19.52 5.02
C PHE A 336 32.61 19.54 3.62
N VAL A 337 33.90 19.28 3.53
CA VAL A 337 34.58 18.83 2.31
C VAL A 337 35.17 17.45 2.58
N TYR A 338 35.08 16.54 1.60
CA TYR A 338 35.62 15.19 1.74
C TYR A 338 36.96 15.06 1.01
N ARG A 339 38.02 14.77 1.75
CA ARG A 339 39.38 14.61 1.21
C ARG A 339 40.09 13.48 1.94
N LYS A 340 40.85 12.65 1.20
CA LYS A 340 41.72 11.60 1.78
C LYS A 340 40.99 10.74 2.82
N LYS A 341 39.78 10.31 2.48
CA LYS A 341 38.85 9.54 3.33
C LYS A 341 38.45 10.19 4.66
N LYS A 342 38.48 11.52 4.74
CA LYS A 342 38.10 12.29 5.92
C LYS A 342 37.10 13.39 5.57
N TYR A 343 36.15 13.59 6.48
CA TYR A 343 35.28 14.76 6.47
C TYR A 343 35.99 15.92 7.17
N ILE A 344 36.27 16.98 6.42
CA ILE A 344 36.83 18.22 6.94
C ILE A 344 35.66 19.14 7.29
N ASP A 345 35.61 19.62 8.53
CA ASP A 345 34.57 20.54 8.99
C ASP A 345 34.69 21.89 8.26
N CYS A 346 33.66 22.22 7.49
CA CYS A 346 33.50 23.50 6.80
C CYS A 346 32.20 24.17 7.20
N SER A 347 31.68 23.83 8.39
CA SER A 347 30.38 24.26 8.86
C SER A 347 30.32 25.77 9.03
N GLY A 348 29.33 26.41 8.39
CA GLY A 348 29.19 27.87 8.38
C GLY A 348 30.04 28.60 7.31
N MET A 349 30.85 27.88 6.52
CA MET A 349 31.67 28.47 5.45
C MET A 349 30.91 28.51 4.11
N SER A 350 31.39 29.32 3.16
CA SER A 350 30.72 29.53 1.87
C SER A 350 31.29 28.66 0.75
N PHE A 351 30.42 28.03 -0.05
CA PHE A 351 30.84 27.37 -1.29
C PHE A 351 31.33 28.39 -2.33
N ARG A 352 30.81 29.63 -2.30
CA ARG A 352 31.30 30.73 -3.14
C ARG A 352 32.77 31.06 -2.87
N ASP A 353 33.19 31.08 -1.60
CA ASP A 353 34.60 31.24 -1.24
C ASP A 353 35.43 30.04 -1.69
N PHE A 354 34.87 28.83 -1.61
CA PHE A 354 35.53 27.62 -2.09
C PHE A 354 35.81 27.69 -3.59
N LEU A 355 34.85 28.16 -4.40
CA LEU A 355 35.02 28.36 -5.85
C LEU A 355 36.22 29.27 -6.20
N HIS A 356 36.61 30.15 -5.29
CA HIS A 356 37.75 31.05 -5.44
C HIS A 356 39.02 30.61 -4.69
N GLY A 357 39.05 29.39 -4.14
CA GLY A 357 40.19 28.88 -3.37
C GLY A 357 40.38 29.55 -2.01
N LYS A 358 39.35 30.22 -1.49
CA LYS A 358 39.39 31.03 -0.27
C LYS A 358 38.77 30.33 0.94
N LEU A 359 38.50 29.02 0.84
CA LEU A 359 37.89 28.26 1.93
C LEU A 359 38.88 28.10 3.10
N PRO A 360 38.62 28.66 4.31
CA PRO A 360 39.60 28.66 5.40
C PRO A 360 40.03 27.28 5.90
N ALA A 361 39.14 26.29 5.84
CA ALA A 361 39.43 24.92 6.27
C ALA A 361 40.43 24.18 5.36
N ILE A 362 40.52 24.56 4.08
CA ILE A 362 41.43 24.00 3.08
C ILE A 362 41.96 25.12 2.15
N PRO A 363 42.85 26.00 2.66
CA PRO A 363 43.28 27.19 1.94
C PRO A 363 43.93 26.85 0.59
N GLY A 364 43.48 27.51 -0.47
CA GLY A 364 44.02 27.35 -1.82
C GLY A 364 43.50 26.14 -2.60
N GLU A 365 42.71 25.26 -2.00
CA GLU A 365 42.03 24.18 -2.75
C GLU A 365 40.79 24.70 -3.47
N LEU A 366 40.55 24.17 -4.68
CA LEU A 366 39.37 24.46 -5.50
C LEU A 366 38.36 23.30 -5.43
N PRO A 367 37.04 23.57 -5.61
CA PRO A 367 36.02 22.53 -5.58
C PRO A 367 36.07 21.66 -6.83
N THR A 368 35.61 20.43 -6.65
CA THR A 368 35.28 19.48 -7.72
C THR A 368 33.77 19.39 -7.91
N LEU A 369 33.32 18.75 -8.99
CA LEU A 369 31.88 18.47 -9.17
C LEU A 369 31.34 17.50 -8.10
N VAL A 370 32.22 16.67 -7.51
CA VAL A 370 31.86 15.81 -6.37
C VAL A 370 31.61 16.65 -5.11
N ASP A 371 32.39 17.71 -4.89
CA ASP A 371 32.14 18.65 -3.79
C ASP A 371 30.83 19.40 -3.98
N TRP A 372 30.52 19.79 -5.22
CA TRP A 372 29.24 20.41 -5.56
C TRP A 372 28.07 19.47 -5.32
N GLU A 373 28.17 18.21 -5.79
CA GLU A 373 27.17 17.18 -5.54
C GLU A 373 26.96 16.98 -4.02
N ASN A 374 28.04 16.84 -3.26
CA ASN A 374 27.98 16.72 -1.81
C ASN A 374 27.28 17.93 -1.18
N HIS A 375 27.64 19.15 -1.56
CA HIS A 375 27.03 20.37 -1.02
C HIS A 375 25.52 20.43 -1.27
N LEU A 376 25.08 20.13 -2.50
CA LEU A 376 23.66 20.07 -2.86
C LEU A 376 22.88 19.05 -2.01
N THR A 377 23.49 17.93 -1.60
CA THR A 377 22.84 16.95 -0.72
C THR A 377 22.66 17.45 0.72
N THR A 378 23.32 18.54 1.12
CA THR A 378 23.17 19.16 2.44
C THR A 378 22.08 20.23 2.49
N ILE A 379 21.46 20.58 1.36
CA ILE A 379 20.34 21.53 1.31
C ILE A 379 19.05 20.73 1.54
N PHE A 380 18.09 21.22 2.33
CA PHE A 380 16.88 20.46 2.73
C PHE A 380 15.56 21.26 2.63
N PRO A 381 15.24 21.88 1.48
CA PRO A 381 13.95 22.52 1.27
C PRO A 381 12.80 21.49 1.21
N GLU A 382 11.56 21.98 1.19
CA GLU A 382 10.37 21.15 0.99
C GLU A 382 10.40 20.38 -0.35
N VAL A 383 10.96 21.01 -1.39
CA VAL A 383 11.30 20.40 -2.69
C VAL A 383 12.74 20.77 -3.05
N ARG A 384 13.56 19.78 -3.35
CA ARG A 384 15.00 19.97 -3.64
C ARG A 384 15.32 19.74 -5.11
N LEU A 385 16.21 20.57 -5.66
CA LEU A 385 16.75 20.40 -7.00
C LEU A 385 18.19 19.89 -6.94
N LYS A 386 18.42 18.79 -7.65
CA LYS A 386 19.72 18.29 -8.10
C LYS A 386 19.64 18.13 -9.61
N ARG A 387 20.20 17.05 -10.17
CA ARG A 387 19.93 16.62 -11.56
C ARG A 387 18.53 16.01 -11.75
N TYR A 388 17.70 16.12 -10.73
CA TYR A 388 16.31 15.66 -10.62
C TYR A 388 15.67 16.45 -9.46
N LEU A 389 14.34 16.43 -9.37
CA LEU A 389 13.58 17.04 -8.29
C LEU A 389 13.22 16.00 -7.22
N GLU A 390 13.31 16.37 -5.95
CA GLU A 390 12.99 15.48 -4.83
C GLU A 390 11.85 16.08 -4.00
N MET A 391 10.77 15.31 -3.83
CA MET A 391 9.62 15.70 -3.02
C MET A 391 9.79 15.18 -1.59
N ARG A 392 10.00 16.09 -0.63
CA ARG A 392 10.51 15.77 0.73
C ARG A 392 9.50 15.95 1.87
N GLY A 393 8.24 16.32 1.58
CA GLY A 393 7.28 16.74 2.61
C GLY A 393 6.66 15.60 3.43
N ALA A 394 6.62 14.38 2.90
CA ALA A 394 5.82 13.29 3.46
C ALA A 394 6.50 12.54 4.62
N ASP A 395 5.74 12.24 5.67
CA ASP A 395 6.18 11.39 6.77
C ASP A 395 6.34 9.93 6.32
N GLY A 396 7.30 9.22 6.91
CA GLY A 396 7.40 7.77 6.79
C GLY A 396 6.10 7.07 7.25
N GLY A 397 5.80 5.91 6.64
CA GLY A 397 4.52 5.25 6.86
C GLY A 397 4.52 3.75 6.51
N PRO A 398 3.35 3.09 6.63
CA PRO A 398 3.19 1.70 6.23
C PRO A 398 3.36 1.53 4.72
N TRP A 399 3.67 0.30 4.28
CA TRP A 399 4.05 0.01 2.88
C TRP A 399 3.08 0.54 1.82
N ARG A 400 1.76 0.53 2.08
CA ARG A 400 0.76 1.09 1.14
C ARG A 400 0.99 2.58 0.89
N ARG A 401 1.35 3.34 1.93
CA ARG A 401 1.70 4.77 1.80
C ARG A 401 3.06 4.97 1.14
N LEU A 402 4.02 4.06 1.35
CA LEU A 402 5.31 4.10 0.66
C LEU A 402 5.12 4.00 -0.88
N CYS A 403 4.17 3.18 -1.34
CA CYS A 403 3.82 3.11 -2.76
C CYS A 403 2.89 4.25 -3.22
N ALA A 404 2.05 4.79 -2.34
CA ALA A 404 1.12 5.86 -2.68
C ALA A 404 1.79 7.23 -2.88
N LEU A 405 2.87 7.54 -2.14
CA LEU A 405 3.59 8.81 -2.26
C LEU A 405 4.17 9.04 -3.67
N PRO A 406 4.97 8.13 -4.25
CA PRO A 406 5.44 8.30 -5.61
C PRO A 406 4.28 8.34 -6.61
N ALA A 407 3.20 7.57 -6.39
CA ALA A 407 2.03 7.59 -7.25
C ALA A 407 1.34 8.96 -7.27
N PHE A 408 1.21 9.61 -6.11
CA PHE A 408 0.62 10.94 -5.97
C PHE A 408 1.38 11.96 -6.83
N TRP A 409 2.70 12.01 -6.72
CA TRP A 409 3.50 12.98 -7.47
C TRP A 409 3.67 12.64 -8.95
N VAL A 410 3.79 11.36 -9.31
CA VAL A 410 3.87 10.94 -10.72
C VAL A 410 2.58 11.31 -11.46
N GLY A 411 1.42 11.09 -10.83
CA GLY A 411 0.13 11.49 -11.39
C GLY A 411 0.01 13.00 -11.62
N LEU A 412 0.63 13.81 -10.77
CA LEU A 412 0.57 15.27 -10.88
C LEU A 412 1.61 15.85 -11.84
N LEU A 413 2.83 15.31 -11.85
CA LEU A 413 3.99 15.94 -12.48
C LEU A 413 4.41 15.30 -13.81
N TYR A 414 4.05 14.04 -14.08
CA TYR A 414 4.44 13.36 -15.33
C TYR A 414 3.36 13.38 -16.43
N ASP A 415 2.18 13.92 -16.12
CA ASP A 415 1.12 14.21 -17.07
C ASP A 415 0.99 15.73 -17.29
N GLU A 416 0.99 16.15 -18.56
CA GLU A 416 1.03 17.58 -18.91
C GLU A 416 -0.28 18.29 -18.53
N ILE A 417 -1.41 17.60 -18.67
CA ILE A 417 -2.74 18.17 -18.36
C ILE A 417 -2.86 18.35 -16.83
N SER A 418 -2.45 17.35 -16.04
CA SER A 418 -2.43 17.45 -14.59
C SER A 418 -1.47 18.53 -14.11
N LEU A 419 -0.24 18.59 -14.66
CA LEU A 419 0.75 19.61 -14.31
C LEU A 419 0.23 21.02 -14.60
N GLN A 420 -0.33 21.25 -15.79
CA GLN A 420 -0.89 22.54 -16.15
C GLN A 420 -2.07 22.91 -15.24
N SER A 421 -2.96 21.97 -14.95
CA SER A 421 -4.12 22.20 -14.06
C SER A 421 -3.68 22.56 -12.64
N VAL A 422 -2.62 21.95 -12.13
CA VAL A 422 -2.02 22.31 -10.83
C VAL A 422 -1.44 23.71 -10.86
N LEU A 423 -0.71 24.07 -11.93
CA LEU A 423 -0.16 25.41 -12.08
C LEU A 423 -1.28 26.46 -12.14
N ASP A 424 -2.34 26.21 -12.90
CA ASP A 424 -3.48 27.11 -13.01
C ASP A 424 -4.20 27.28 -11.66
N MET A 425 -4.42 26.19 -10.92
CA MET A 425 -5.11 26.26 -9.61
C MET A 425 -4.28 26.95 -8.52
N THR A 426 -2.95 26.95 -8.66
CA THR A 426 -2.01 27.53 -7.69
C THR A 426 -1.44 28.87 -8.13
N ALA A 427 -1.79 29.36 -9.33
CA ALA A 427 -1.23 30.56 -9.93
C ALA A 427 -1.47 31.82 -9.09
N ASP A 428 -2.62 31.92 -8.42
CA ASP A 428 -3.01 33.05 -7.59
C ASP A 428 -2.65 32.88 -6.11
N TRP A 429 -1.95 31.79 -5.73
CA TRP A 429 -1.55 31.59 -4.34
C TRP A 429 -0.43 32.56 -4.00
N THR A 430 -0.59 33.30 -2.91
CA THR A 430 0.45 34.23 -2.46
C THR A 430 1.60 33.50 -1.76
N LYS A 431 2.72 34.19 -1.60
CA LYS A 431 3.86 33.70 -0.79
C LYS A 431 3.41 33.42 0.64
N GLU A 432 2.60 34.30 1.20
CA GLU A 432 2.08 34.24 2.57
C GLU A 432 1.11 33.06 2.73
N GLU A 433 0.25 32.81 1.73
CA GLU A 433 -0.64 31.65 1.70
C GLU A 433 0.15 30.33 1.69
N ARG A 434 1.13 30.19 0.80
CA ARG A 434 2.00 29.00 0.73
C ARG A 434 2.74 28.77 2.06
N GLN A 435 3.29 29.82 2.66
CA GLN A 435 3.98 29.74 3.95
C GLN A 435 3.02 29.41 5.11
N THR A 436 1.81 29.97 5.08
CA THR A 436 0.77 29.68 6.08
C THR A 436 0.34 28.22 6.02
N LEU A 437 0.14 27.67 4.82
CA LEU A 437 -0.14 26.25 4.65
C LEU A 437 0.99 25.39 5.22
N ARG A 438 2.26 25.67 4.88
CA ARG A 438 3.41 24.94 5.43
C ARG A 438 3.43 24.92 6.96
N THR A 439 3.09 26.03 7.60
CA THR A 439 3.18 26.17 9.07
C THR A 439 1.96 25.64 9.81
N LYS A 440 0.76 25.66 9.20
CA LYS A 440 -0.49 25.23 9.84
C LYS A 440 -0.82 23.76 9.62
N VAL A 441 -0.45 23.20 8.46
CA VAL A 441 -0.67 21.78 8.13
C VAL A 441 -0.10 20.82 9.18
N PRO A 442 1.12 21.01 9.72
CA PRO A 442 1.66 20.13 10.76
C PRO A 442 0.73 19.94 11.96
N VAL A 443 -0.11 20.93 12.27
CA VAL A 443 -1.05 20.91 13.40
C VAL A 443 -2.45 20.47 12.97
N LEU A 444 -2.98 21.05 11.88
CA LEU A 444 -4.39 20.90 11.50
C LEU A 444 -4.62 19.91 10.35
N GLY A 445 -3.57 19.52 9.62
CA GLY A 445 -3.65 18.61 8.48
C GLY A 445 -4.63 19.12 7.43
N LEU A 446 -5.49 18.23 6.94
CA LEU A 446 -6.54 18.57 5.96
C LEU A 446 -7.65 19.48 6.52
N LYS A 447 -7.72 19.67 7.85
CA LYS A 447 -8.64 20.62 8.50
C LYS A 447 -8.10 22.05 8.53
N THR A 448 -6.93 22.30 7.95
CA THR A 448 -6.37 23.66 7.84
C THR A 448 -7.33 24.54 7.05
N PRO A 449 -7.81 25.67 7.59
CA PRO A 449 -8.60 26.64 6.83
C PRO A 449 -7.77 27.23 5.69
N PHE A 450 -8.37 27.31 4.50
CA PHE A 450 -7.73 27.89 3.32
C PHE A 450 -8.77 28.59 2.46
N ARG A 451 -8.63 29.92 2.32
CA ARG A 451 -9.59 30.81 1.66
C ARG A 451 -11.01 30.58 2.21
N SER A 452 -11.99 30.31 1.34
CA SER A 452 -13.39 30.11 1.72
C SER A 452 -13.71 28.70 2.25
N GLY A 453 -12.74 27.78 2.31
CA GLY A 453 -12.97 26.38 2.68
C GLY A 453 -11.84 25.77 3.50
N LEU A 454 -11.72 24.44 3.42
CA LEU A 454 -10.65 23.68 4.06
C LEU A 454 -9.63 23.21 3.03
N LEU A 455 -8.40 22.98 3.47
CA LEU A 455 -7.36 22.37 2.63
C LEU A 455 -7.80 21.01 2.08
N ARG A 456 -8.68 20.29 2.80
CA ARG A 456 -9.36 19.09 2.31
C ARG A 456 -10.00 19.29 0.93
N ASN A 457 -10.72 20.40 0.70
CA ASN A 457 -11.40 20.64 -0.57
C ASN A 457 -10.39 20.77 -1.72
N VAL A 458 -9.25 21.41 -1.47
CA VAL A 458 -8.15 21.47 -2.43
C VAL A 458 -7.54 20.08 -2.64
N ALA A 459 -7.35 19.31 -1.57
CA ALA A 459 -6.81 17.96 -1.64
C ALA A 459 -7.70 16.99 -2.44
N GLU A 460 -9.03 17.14 -2.39
CA GLU A 460 -9.98 16.36 -3.21
C GLU A 460 -9.74 16.60 -4.72
N VAL A 461 -9.58 17.87 -5.12
CA VAL A 461 -9.28 18.24 -6.51
C VAL A 461 -7.89 17.74 -6.93
N VAL A 462 -6.87 17.97 -6.09
CA VAL A 462 -5.49 17.53 -6.36
C VAL A 462 -5.42 16.01 -6.48
N LEU A 463 -6.14 15.27 -5.64
CA LEU A 463 -6.13 13.81 -5.72
C LEU A 463 -6.85 13.30 -6.99
N ALA A 464 -7.90 13.99 -7.44
CA ALA A 464 -8.54 13.70 -8.73
C ALA A 464 -7.56 13.94 -9.89
N LEU A 465 -6.83 15.06 -9.91
CA LEU A 465 -5.80 15.35 -10.91
C LEU A 465 -4.66 14.31 -10.91
N ALA A 466 -4.21 13.90 -9.72
CA ALA A 466 -3.21 12.84 -9.58
C ALA A 466 -3.71 11.53 -10.19
N LYS A 467 -4.96 11.14 -9.88
CA LYS A 467 -5.58 9.94 -10.44
C LYS A 467 -5.68 10.02 -11.96
N ASP A 468 -6.17 11.13 -12.48
CA ASP A 468 -6.35 11.34 -13.92
C ASP A 468 -5.02 11.27 -14.69
N GLY A 469 -3.94 11.81 -14.12
CA GLY A 469 -2.61 11.70 -14.72
C GLY A 469 -2.07 10.27 -14.72
N LEU A 470 -2.35 9.47 -13.68
CA LEU A 470 -2.02 8.04 -13.66
C LEU A 470 -2.85 7.23 -14.68
N GLU A 471 -4.13 7.56 -14.88
CA GLU A 471 -4.96 6.93 -15.91
C GLU A 471 -4.43 7.25 -17.31
N ARG A 472 -4.03 8.50 -17.57
CA ARG A 472 -3.45 8.93 -18.86
C ARG A 472 -2.07 8.33 -19.15
N ARG A 473 -1.34 7.85 -18.14
CA ARG A 473 -0.12 7.06 -18.34
C ARG A 473 -0.38 5.65 -18.89
N LEU A 474 -1.63 5.17 -18.89
CA LEU A 474 -2.05 3.87 -19.41
C LEU A 474 -1.33 2.65 -18.79
N CYS A 475 -0.75 2.82 -17.61
CA CYS A 475 -0.02 1.78 -16.87
C CYS A 475 -0.86 1.07 -15.80
N LYS A 476 -2.14 1.46 -15.65
CA LYS A 476 -3.06 0.99 -14.58
C LYS A 476 -2.43 1.16 -13.19
N GLU A 477 -2.07 2.40 -12.86
CA GLU A 477 -1.35 2.75 -11.62
C GLU A 477 -2.26 3.49 -10.62
N ALA A 478 -3.48 3.88 -11.02
CA ALA A 478 -4.40 4.65 -10.17
C ALA A 478 -4.77 3.94 -8.86
N GLY A 479 -4.70 2.60 -8.81
CA GLY A 479 -4.95 1.81 -7.60
C GLY A 479 -4.02 2.14 -6.42
N PHE A 480 -2.82 2.67 -6.68
CA PHE A 480 -1.88 3.09 -5.64
C PHE A 480 -2.39 4.26 -4.79
N LEU A 481 -3.32 5.06 -5.31
CA LEU A 481 -3.89 6.21 -4.60
C LEU A 481 -5.02 5.84 -3.63
N LYS A 482 -5.50 4.59 -3.64
CA LYS A 482 -6.67 4.16 -2.85
C LYS A 482 -6.54 4.47 -1.36
N GLU A 483 -5.37 4.18 -0.78
CA GLU A 483 -5.09 4.42 0.64
C GLU A 483 -5.25 5.90 1.00
N VAL A 484 -4.77 6.81 0.14
CA VAL A 484 -4.84 8.25 0.39
C VAL A 484 -6.20 8.84 0.00
N THR A 485 -6.96 8.20 -0.90
CA THR A 485 -8.37 8.54 -1.17
C THR A 485 -9.22 8.40 0.08
N GLU A 486 -9.03 7.35 0.86
CA GLU A 486 -9.77 7.16 2.12
C GLU A 486 -9.41 8.24 3.16
N VAL A 487 -8.13 8.66 3.23
CA VAL A 487 -7.68 9.74 4.12
C VAL A 487 -8.36 11.06 3.75
N VAL A 488 -8.37 11.42 2.47
CA VAL A 488 -8.99 12.67 2.00
C VAL A 488 -10.52 12.65 2.20
N ALA A 489 -11.18 11.51 1.95
CA ALA A 489 -12.62 11.38 2.10
C ALA A 489 -13.11 11.44 3.56
N THR A 490 -12.33 10.91 4.50
CA THR A 490 -12.76 10.76 5.91
C THR A 490 -12.13 11.77 6.86
N VAL A 491 -11.03 12.43 6.46
CA VAL A 491 -10.19 13.29 7.32
C VAL A 491 -9.66 12.54 8.56
N LYS A 492 -9.73 11.20 8.57
CA LYS A 492 -9.22 10.36 9.65
C LYS A 492 -7.85 9.85 9.25
N PHE A 493 -6.85 10.17 10.09
CA PHE A 493 -5.55 9.51 10.03
C PHE A 493 -5.66 8.18 10.74
N TYR A 494 -5.62 7.09 9.98
CA TYR A 494 -5.49 5.75 10.55
C TYR A 494 -4.07 5.55 11.06
N LEU A 495 -3.80 5.97 12.29
CA LEU A 495 -2.77 5.33 13.10
C LEU A 495 -3.31 3.95 13.49
N ARG A 496 -3.15 2.96 12.61
CA ARG A 496 -3.32 1.56 13.00
C ARG A 496 -2.08 1.14 13.80
N TRP A 497 -1.93 1.71 15.00
CA TRP A 497 -0.98 1.23 15.98
C TRP A 497 -1.64 0.06 16.70
N ARG A 498 -1.09 -1.15 16.50
CA ARG A 498 -1.41 -2.30 17.34
C ARG A 498 -0.35 -2.33 18.45
N PRO A 499 -0.69 -2.03 19.71
CA PRO A 499 0.19 -2.37 20.81
C PRO A 499 0.26 -3.90 20.91
N GLU A 500 1.35 -4.47 20.46
CA GLU A 500 1.88 -5.66 21.12
C GLU A 500 2.50 -5.17 22.44
N THR A 501 2.05 -5.75 23.55
CA THR A 501 2.46 -5.54 24.95
C THR A 501 1.61 -4.60 25.84
N LYS A 502 1.28 -5.18 27.00
CA LYS A 502 0.52 -4.64 28.13
C LYS A 502 1.11 -3.34 28.66
N LEU A 503 0.33 -2.26 28.65
CA LEU A 503 0.43 -1.17 29.62
C LEU A 503 -0.99 -0.79 30.02
N LYS A 504 -1.24 -0.87 31.33
CA LYS A 504 -2.48 -0.46 31.98
C LYS A 504 -2.76 1.02 31.71
N GLU A 505 -4.05 1.29 31.55
CA GLU A 505 -4.79 2.55 31.79
C GLU A 505 -3.97 3.79 32.17
N GLU A 506 -3.97 4.78 31.30
CA GLU A 506 -4.48 6.14 31.54
C GLU A 506 -4.35 6.95 30.23
N TYR A 507 -5.06 8.08 30.14
CA TYR A 507 -5.15 9.06 29.04
C TYR A 507 -6.43 9.04 28.20
N LEU A 508 -7.43 9.65 28.83
CA LEU A 508 -8.55 10.43 28.29
C LEU A 508 -8.40 10.85 26.82
N ALA A 509 -9.37 10.45 25.99
CA ALA A 509 -9.67 11.11 24.74
C ALA A 509 -10.24 12.51 25.05
N MET A 510 -9.64 13.53 24.45
CA MET A 510 -10.14 14.91 24.51
C MET A 510 -11.33 15.03 23.55
N GLU A 511 -12.55 14.86 24.07
CA GLU A 511 -13.79 15.22 23.39
C GLU A 511 -13.94 16.75 23.39
N ILE A 512 -14.03 17.36 22.22
CA ILE A 512 -14.59 18.71 22.05
C ILE A 512 -15.98 18.50 21.44
N SER A 513 -17.00 18.98 22.16
CA SER A 513 -18.42 18.81 21.83
C SER A 513 -18.81 19.53 20.54
N LEU A 514 -19.76 18.93 19.84
CA LEU A 514 -20.51 19.52 18.74
C LEU A 514 -21.95 19.66 19.23
N ASP A 515 -22.29 20.83 19.76
CA ASP A 515 -23.68 21.29 19.83
C ASP A 515 -23.88 22.35 18.74
N ASP A 516 -24.98 22.17 18.01
CA ASP A 516 -25.65 23.09 17.08
C ASP A 516 -24.90 23.56 15.83
N PHE A 517 -25.32 23.04 14.66
CA PHE A 517 -25.94 23.88 13.62
C PHE A 517 -26.61 23.00 12.53
N ASP A 518 -27.93 23.10 12.46
CA ASP A 518 -28.76 22.69 11.33
C ASP A 518 -28.38 23.49 10.07
N LEU A 519 -28.11 22.79 8.97
CA LEU A 519 -28.31 23.33 7.63
C LEU A 519 -28.68 22.21 6.67
N PHE A 520 -30.00 22.07 6.50
CA PHE A 520 -30.63 21.46 5.34
C PHE A 520 -30.09 22.12 4.06
N VAL A 521 -29.58 21.31 3.13
CA VAL A 521 -29.53 21.65 1.71
C VAL A 521 -30.20 20.52 0.94
N ASP A 522 -31.31 20.85 0.31
CA ASP A 522 -32.15 19.98 -0.51
C ASP A 522 -31.35 19.31 -1.65
N LEU A 523 -31.37 17.97 -1.68
CA LEU A 523 -30.74 17.12 -2.69
C LEU A 523 -31.71 16.80 -3.86
N GLU A 524 -32.35 17.81 -4.45
CA GLU A 524 -33.22 17.62 -5.63
C GLU A 524 -32.76 18.36 -6.91
N GLN A 525 -31.58 18.97 -6.95
CA GLN A 525 -31.05 19.58 -8.20
C GLN A 525 -29.68 19.04 -8.62
N ILE A 526 -29.54 17.70 -8.72
CA ILE A 526 -28.47 17.05 -9.51
C ILE A 526 -29.07 15.89 -10.33
N LYS A 527 -30.09 16.20 -11.13
CA LYS A 527 -30.57 15.31 -12.20
C LYS A 527 -30.38 15.87 -13.61
N ASP A 528 -30.13 17.17 -13.77
CA ASP A 528 -30.11 17.81 -15.09
C ASP A 528 -28.71 18.23 -15.61
N ILE A 529 -27.61 17.67 -15.09
CA ILE A 529 -26.25 17.89 -15.63
C ILE A 529 -25.64 16.60 -16.21
N LYS A 530 -26.38 15.48 -16.25
CA LYS A 530 -25.87 14.20 -16.79
C LYS A 530 -26.34 13.83 -18.20
N GLU A 531 -27.26 14.58 -18.80
CA GLU A 531 -27.74 14.28 -20.16
C GLU A 531 -27.05 15.06 -21.29
N GLU A 532 -26.19 16.04 -21.00
CA GLU A 532 -25.44 16.76 -22.06
C GLU A 532 -24.03 16.20 -22.36
N ALA A 533 -23.53 15.23 -21.57
CA ALA A 533 -22.25 14.57 -21.85
C ALA A 533 -22.37 13.29 -22.71
N ALA A 534 -23.60 12.86 -23.04
CA ALA A 534 -23.86 11.66 -23.85
C ALA A 534 -24.12 11.96 -25.35
N VAL A 535 -24.07 13.24 -25.75
CA VAL A 535 -24.34 13.68 -27.13
C VAL A 535 -23.19 14.57 -27.63
N ARG A 536 -21.96 14.04 -27.65
CA ARG A 536 -20.82 14.60 -28.40
C ARG A 536 -19.76 13.51 -28.61
N CYS A 537 -20.10 12.52 -29.43
CA CYS A 537 -19.18 11.60 -30.12
C CYS A 537 -19.97 10.88 -31.22
N ARG A 538 -20.56 11.66 -32.13
CA ARG A 538 -21.09 11.15 -33.41
C ARG A 538 -20.88 12.25 -34.44
N GLU A 539 -19.67 12.34 -34.95
CA GLU A 539 -19.35 12.82 -36.30
C GLU A 539 -17.85 12.61 -36.54
N ASP A 540 -17.56 11.98 -37.69
CA ASP A 540 -16.25 11.72 -38.33
C ASP A 540 -15.20 10.86 -37.60
N ASP A 541 -15.22 9.55 -37.86
CA ASP A 541 -14.00 8.79 -38.18
C ASP A 541 -14.33 7.47 -38.92
N THR A 542 -15.13 7.54 -40.00
CA THR A 542 -15.23 6.44 -40.98
C THR A 542 -14.09 6.57 -41.97
N ASP A 543 -12.87 6.15 -41.60
CA ASP A 543 -11.82 5.60 -42.48
C ASP A 543 -10.46 5.45 -41.77
N LYS A 544 -10.41 4.63 -40.71
CA LYS A 544 -9.13 4.06 -40.23
C LYS A 544 -9.17 2.54 -40.30
N VAL A 545 -8.65 2.01 -41.40
CA VAL A 545 -8.30 0.58 -41.52
C VAL A 545 -7.27 0.27 -40.43
N SER A 546 -7.72 -0.40 -39.37
CA SER A 546 -6.85 -0.86 -38.28
C SER A 546 -5.99 -2.00 -38.81
N VAL A 547 -4.71 -1.74 -39.05
CA VAL A 547 -3.74 -2.72 -39.52
C VAL A 547 -3.07 -3.39 -38.32
N CYS A 548 -3.18 -4.72 -38.19
CA CYS A 548 -2.47 -5.49 -37.16
C CYS A 548 -1.39 -6.37 -37.79
N ARG A 549 -0.35 -6.71 -37.02
CA ARG A 549 0.79 -7.55 -37.45
C ARG A 549 0.73 -8.98 -36.94
N SER A 550 -0.24 -9.32 -36.09
CA SER A 550 -0.43 -10.69 -35.57
C SER A 550 -1.87 -11.02 -35.17
N GLU A 551 -2.20 -12.32 -35.05
CA GLU A 551 -3.49 -12.76 -34.48
C GLU A 551 -3.66 -12.27 -33.03
N LYS A 552 -2.56 -12.19 -32.27
CA LYS A 552 -2.58 -11.73 -30.86
C LYS A 552 -3.00 -10.27 -30.79
N GLU A 553 -2.36 -9.40 -31.56
CA GLU A 553 -2.66 -7.97 -31.63
C GLU A 553 -4.08 -7.71 -32.14
N ALA A 554 -4.52 -8.43 -33.19
CA ALA A 554 -5.89 -8.32 -33.68
C ALA A 554 -6.94 -8.78 -32.65
N TYR A 555 -6.60 -9.78 -31.83
CA TYR A 555 -7.47 -10.25 -30.76
C TYR A 555 -7.52 -9.29 -29.57
N GLU A 556 -6.36 -8.73 -29.17
CA GLU A 556 -6.25 -7.74 -28.10
C GLU A 556 -6.98 -6.45 -28.45
N MET A 557 -6.80 -5.93 -29.68
CA MET A 557 -7.54 -4.79 -30.20
C MET A 557 -9.07 -4.96 -30.05
N TYR A 558 -9.60 -6.12 -30.44
CA TYR A 558 -11.03 -6.35 -30.32
C TYR A 558 -11.48 -6.61 -28.88
N CYS A 559 -10.61 -7.15 -28.01
CA CYS A 559 -10.87 -7.25 -26.57
C CYS A 559 -10.92 -5.88 -25.90
N ASP A 560 -10.08 -4.93 -26.30
CA ASP A 560 -10.09 -3.55 -25.80
C ASP A 560 -11.37 -2.82 -26.21
N TYR A 561 -11.75 -2.92 -27.48
CA TYR A 561 -13.05 -2.45 -27.96
C TYR A 561 -14.20 -3.07 -27.14
N ALA A 562 -14.19 -4.39 -26.97
CA ALA A 562 -15.22 -5.10 -26.24
C ALA A 562 -15.26 -4.73 -24.75
N HIS A 563 -14.12 -4.42 -24.14
CA HIS A 563 -14.03 -3.93 -22.76
C HIS A 563 -14.79 -2.61 -22.60
N ASN A 564 -14.48 -1.64 -23.46
CA ASN A 564 -15.09 -0.31 -23.45
C ASN A 564 -16.60 -0.36 -23.70
N VAL A 565 -17.03 -1.23 -24.62
CA VAL A 565 -18.45 -1.41 -24.95
C VAL A 565 -19.19 -2.27 -23.91
N GLY A 566 -18.50 -3.16 -23.19
CA GLY A 566 -19.06 -3.94 -22.10
C GLY A 566 -19.48 -5.37 -22.45
N PHE A 567 -18.76 -6.07 -23.34
CA PHE A 567 -18.99 -7.49 -23.64
C PHE A 567 -17.71 -8.32 -23.63
N SER A 568 -17.85 -9.66 -23.61
CA SER A 568 -16.69 -10.57 -23.71
C SER A 568 -16.52 -11.12 -25.13
N VAL A 569 -15.27 -11.31 -25.56
CA VAL A 569 -14.89 -11.80 -26.89
C VAL A 569 -14.59 -13.30 -26.91
N ARG A 570 -14.96 -13.97 -27.99
CA ARG A 570 -14.61 -15.37 -28.30
C ARG A 570 -13.98 -15.48 -29.69
N LYS A 571 -12.96 -16.34 -29.83
CA LYS A 571 -12.40 -16.70 -31.14
C LYS A 571 -13.34 -17.69 -31.84
N GLU A 572 -13.65 -17.45 -33.12
CA GLU A 572 -14.52 -18.28 -33.94
C GLU A 572 -13.76 -18.77 -35.19
N HIS A 573 -14.42 -18.74 -36.35
CA HIS A 573 -13.98 -19.36 -37.59
C HIS A 573 -12.66 -18.75 -38.09
N HIS A 574 -11.83 -19.59 -38.69
CA HIS A 574 -10.66 -19.16 -39.45
C HIS A 574 -10.63 -19.91 -40.78
N SER A 575 -10.16 -19.24 -41.83
CA SER A 575 -9.89 -19.87 -43.12
C SER A 575 -8.39 -19.81 -43.40
N TYR A 576 -7.89 -20.72 -44.23
CA TYR A 576 -6.49 -20.80 -44.65
C TYR A 576 -6.35 -20.49 -46.13
N TRP A 577 -5.16 -20.04 -46.54
CA TRP A 577 -4.80 -19.97 -47.94
C TRP A 577 -4.71 -21.38 -48.56
N PRO A 578 -5.11 -21.58 -49.83
CA PRO A 578 -5.00 -22.88 -50.49
C PRO A 578 -3.56 -23.42 -50.40
N ASN A 579 -3.42 -24.68 -50.02
CA ASN A 579 -2.13 -25.38 -49.87
C ASN A 579 -1.15 -24.75 -48.85
N SER A 580 -1.63 -23.93 -47.90
CA SER A 580 -0.81 -23.33 -46.84
C SER A 580 -1.46 -23.46 -45.46
N ARG A 581 -0.65 -23.41 -44.40
CA ARG A 581 -1.12 -23.27 -43.00
C ARG A 581 -1.28 -21.81 -42.58
N ASN A 582 -1.07 -20.86 -43.49
CA ASN A 582 -1.24 -19.44 -43.21
C ASN A 582 -2.72 -19.06 -43.18
N ILE A 583 -3.13 -18.40 -42.12
CA ILE A 583 -4.50 -17.91 -41.94
C ILE A 583 -4.79 -16.89 -43.04
N LYS A 584 -5.92 -17.04 -43.72
CA LYS A 584 -6.46 -16.12 -44.73
C LYS A 584 -7.51 -15.18 -44.13
N SER A 585 -8.31 -15.68 -43.19
CA SER A 585 -9.26 -14.86 -42.44
C SER A 585 -9.51 -15.41 -41.05
N LYS A 586 -9.92 -14.55 -40.13
CA LYS A 586 -10.23 -14.88 -38.73
C LYS A 586 -11.38 -14.06 -38.20
N ASP A 587 -12.31 -14.72 -37.52
CA ASP A 587 -13.47 -14.09 -36.90
C ASP A 587 -13.31 -14.07 -35.37
N PHE A 588 -13.56 -12.90 -34.77
CA PHE A 588 -13.76 -12.74 -33.35
C PHE A 588 -15.20 -12.28 -33.11
N VAL A 589 -15.90 -12.90 -32.16
CA VAL A 589 -17.34 -12.73 -31.96
C VAL A 589 -17.66 -12.45 -30.50
N CYS A 590 -18.84 -11.89 -30.23
CA CYS A 590 -19.36 -11.80 -28.87
C CYS A 590 -19.47 -13.19 -28.22
N SER A 591 -19.20 -13.28 -26.92
CA SER A 591 -19.32 -14.50 -26.12
C SER A 591 -20.73 -15.11 -26.13
N LYS A 592 -21.77 -14.30 -26.39
CA LYS A 592 -23.16 -14.74 -26.56
C LYS A 592 -23.55 -15.08 -28.02
N ALA A 593 -22.60 -15.04 -28.96
CA ALA A 593 -22.83 -15.37 -30.37
C ALA A 593 -23.12 -16.87 -30.60
N GLY A 594 -23.95 -17.13 -31.62
CA GLY A 594 -24.43 -18.47 -31.99
C GLY A 594 -25.44 -19.06 -31.01
N TYR A 595 -25.79 -20.33 -31.22
CA TYR A 595 -26.64 -21.11 -30.31
C TYR A 595 -25.89 -22.37 -29.86
N LYS A 596 -26.18 -22.89 -28.66
CA LYS A 596 -25.62 -24.16 -28.20
C LYS A 596 -26.29 -25.30 -28.97
N LYS A 597 -25.51 -26.18 -29.62
CA LYS A 597 -26.06 -27.41 -30.23
C LYS A 597 -26.70 -28.27 -29.12
N GLY A 598 -27.84 -28.89 -29.43
CA GLY A 598 -28.66 -29.63 -28.47
C GLY A 598 -27.88 -30.65 -27.64
N ILE A 599 -28.31 -30.86 -26.39
CA ILE A 599 -27.71 -31.84 -25.48
C ILE A 599 -27.97 -33.23 -26.04
N ASP A 600 -26.91 -34.00 -26.27
CA ASP A 600 -27.01 -35.44 -26.55
C ASP A 600 -27.52 -36.13 -25.28
N LEU A 601 -28.72 -36.68 -25.33
CA LEU A 601 -29.45 -37.25 -24.18
C LEU A 601 -28.75 -38.50 -23.59
N ASN A 602 -27.69 -39.01 -24.24
CA ASN A 602 -26.91 -40.16 -23.76
C ASN A 602 -25.61 -39.82 -23.01
N SER A 603 -25.28 -38.54 -22.80
CA SER A 603 -24.09 -38.12 -22.06
C SER A 603 -24.38 -37.89 -20.57
N LYS A 604 -24.04 -38.85 -19.69
CA LYS A 604 -24.03 -38.66 -18.23
C LYS A 604 -22.86 -37.74 -17.80
N SER A 605 -22.98 -36.42 -17.98
CA SER A 605 -22.06 -35.45 -17.37
C SER A 605 -22.63 -34.92 -16.05
N LYS A 606 -21.89 -35.04 -14.94
CA LYS A 606 -22.26 -34.55 -13.59
C LYS A 606 -22.43 -33.01 -13.48
N PHE A 607 -22.25 -32.23 -14.56
CA PHE A 607 -22.37 -30.78 -14.55
C PHE A 607 -22.79 -30.18 -15.90
N THR A 608 -23.91 -29.47 -15.96
CA THR A 608 -24.41 -28.76 -17.15
C THR A 608 -24.13 -27.26 -17.03
N LYS A 609 -23.21 -26.71 -17.85
CA LYS A 609 -23.00 -25.24 -17.93
C LYS A 609 -24.28 -24.54 -18.41
N SER A 610 -24.66 -23.46 -17.72
CA SER A 610 -25.76 -22.57 -18.12
C SER A 610 -25.53 -22.04 -19.54
N ASN A 611 -26.58 -22.01 -20.35
CA ASN A 611 -26.49 -21.52 -21.73
C ASN A 611 -26.62 -20.00 -21.75
N THR A 612 -25.51 -19.30 -22.01
CA THR A 612 -25.47 -17.83 -22.11
C THR A 612 -25.56 -17.33 -23.55
N ARG A 613 -25.70 -18.22 -24.54
CA ARG A 613 -25.72 -17.87 -25.97
C ARG A 613 -27.12 -17.44 -26.42
N THR A 614 -27.23 -16.23 -26.96
CA THR A 614 -28.47 -15.59 -27.43
C THR A 614 -28.53 -15.45 -28.94
N GLY A 615 -27.53 -15.95 -29.68
CA GLY A 615 -27.39 -15.70 -31.11
C GLY A 615 -26.92 -14.27 -31.42
N CYS A 616 -26.17 -13.65 -30.53
CA CYS A 616 -25.68 -12.27 -30.71
C CYS A 616 -24.91 -12.12 -32.05
N PRO A 617 -25.21 -11.10 -32.88
CA PRO A 617 -24.59 -10.93 -34.20
C PRO A 617 -23.25 -10.17 -34.15
N ALA A 618 -22.89 -9.58 -33.00
CA ALA A 618 -21.67 -8.78 -32.86
C ALA A 618 -20.40 -9.59 -33.16
N MET A 619 -19.60 -9.08 -34.11
CA MET A 619 -18.39 -9.73 -34.61
C MET A 619 -17.43 -8.75 -35.29
N ILE A 620 -16.16 -9.12 -35.37
CA ILE A 620 -15.17 -8.54 -36.28
C ILE A 620 -14.45 -9.65 -37.06
N ARG A 621 -14.22 -9.41 -38.35
CA ARG A 621 -13.52 -10.32 -39.25
C ARG A 621 -12.27 -9.62 -39.77
N PHE A 622 -11.15 -10.28 -39.57
CA PHE A 622 -9.88 -9.90 -40.17
C PHE A 622 -9.59 -10.77 -41.40
N VAL A 623 -9.00 -10.17 -42.42
CA VAL A 623 -8.35 -10.86 -43.54
C VAL A 623 -6.85 -10.62 -43.46
N VAL A 624 -6.07 -11.62 -43.85
CA VAL A 624 -4.60 -11.57 -43.75
C VAL A 624 -4.00 -11.56 -45.15
N SER A 625 -3.18 -10.56 -45.45
CA SER A 625 -2.43 -10.48 -46.71
C SER A 625 -1.37 -11.59 -46.79
N GLN A 626 -0.81 -11.81 -47.99
CA GLN A 626 0.31 -12.76 -48.14
C GLN A 626 1.55 -12.34 -47.33
N ASP A 627 1.70 -11.04 -47.07
CA ASP A 627 2.78 -10.46 -46.25
C ASP A 627 2.49 -10.55 -44.73
N GLY A 628 1.41 -11.23 -44.32
CA GLY A 628 1.06 -11.45 -42.92
C GLY A 628 0.35 -10.28 -42.23
N VAL A 629 -0.10 -9.28 -43.00
CA VAL A 629 -0.77 -8.08 -42.47
C VAL A 629 -2.27 -8.33 -42.31
N TRP A 630 -2.81 -8.05 -41.13
CA TRP A 630 -4.22 -8.26 -40.78
C TRP A 630 -5.01 -6.97 -40.96
N THR A 631 -6.08 -7.00 -41.76
CA THR A 631 -6.97 -5.86 -41.98
C THR A 631 -8.42 -6.23 -41.71
N VAL A 632 -9.19 -5.28 -41.17
CA VAL A 632 -10.61 -5.48 -40.89
C VAL A 632 -11.39 -5.55 -42.20
N GLN A 633 -12.05 -6.68 -42.46
CA GLN A 633 -12.93 -6.86 -43.62
C GLN A 633 -14.39 -6.55 -43.27
N LYS A 634 -14.81 -6.86 -42.05
CA LYS A 634 -16.21 -6.71 -41.62
C LYS A 634 -16.28 -6.52 -40.11
N SER A 635 -17.06 -5.54 -39.66
CA SER A 635 -17.45 -5.35 -38.26
C SER A 635 -18.97 -5.29 -38.14
N ILE A 636 -19.52 -5.90 -37.10
CA ILE A 636 -20.92 -5.79 -36.67
C ILE A 636 -20.88 -5.41 -35.19
N GLU A 637 -21.43 -4.25 -34.86
CA GLU A 637 -21.38 -3.68 -33.51
C GLU A 637 -22.69 -3.87 -32.72
N SER A 638 -23.77 -4.30 -33.39
CA SER A 638 -25.08 -4.44 -32.76
C SER A 638 -25.15 -5.68 -31.85
N HIS A 639 -25.70 -5.47 -30.64
CA HIS A 639 -25.94 -6.52 -29.65
C HIS A 639 -27.43 -6.77 -29.46
N ASN A 640 -27.80 -8.02 -29.13
CA ASN A 640 -29.17 -8.42 -28.83
C ASN A 640 -29.39 -8.73 -27.34
N HIS A 641 -28.51 -8.21 -26.49
CA HIS A 641 -28.51 -8.41 -25.06
C HIS A 641 -27.93 -7.18 -24.36
N GLU A 642 -28.26 -7.00 -23.09
CA GLU A 642 -27.65 -5.96 -22.26
C GLU A 642 -26.13 -6.15 -22.13
N LEU A 643 -25.43 -5.02 -22.13
CA LEU A 643 -23.98 -4.90 -21.96
C LEU A 643 -23.65 -4.64 -20.49
N ALA A 644 -22.44 -5.00 -20.05
CA ALA A 644 -22.00 -4.76 -18.68
C ALA A 644 -21.87 -3.26 -18.42
N ARG A 645 -22.32 -2.83 -17.23
CA ARG A 645 -22.18 -1.44 -16.76
C ARG A 645 -20.69 -1.13 -16.54
N PRO A 646 -20.25 0.14 -16.65
CA PRO A 646 -18.85 0.52 -16.42
C PRO A 646 -18.25 -0.04 -15.11
N ALA A 647 -19.02 -0.04 -14.02
CA ALA A 647 -18.61 -0.60 -12.74
C ALA A 647 -18.36 -2.12 -12.77
N ASP A 648 -18.96 -2.86 -13.72
CA ASP A 648 -18.90 -4.32 -13.83
C ASP A 648 -18.02 -4.79 -15.01
N GLN A 649 -17.47 -3.88 -15.82
CA GLN A 649 -16.66 -4.22 -16.99
C GLN A 649 -15.39 -5.01 -16.63
N HIS A 650 -14.81 -4.77 -15.46
CA HIS A 650 -13.66 -5.53 -14.92
C HIS A 650 -14.00 -7.01 -14.66
N LEU A 651 -15.29 -7.37 -14.60
CA LEU A 651 -15.76 -8.75 -14.48
C LEU A 651 -15.92 -9.43 -15.85
N LEU A 652 -15.59 -8.81 -16.98
CA LEU A 652 -15.74 -9.44 -18.30
C LEU A 652 -14.60 -10.42 -18.60
N ARG A 653 -14.94 -11.67 -18.91
CA ARG A 653 -13.98 -12.80 -19.02
C ARG A 653 -12.81 -12.55 -19.98
N SER A 654 -13.03 -11.90 -21.12
CA SER A 654 -11.97 -11.64 -22.10
C SER A 654 -11.00 -10.53 -21.69
N CYS A 655 -11.31 -9.79 -20.63
CA CYS A 655 -10.55 -8.63 -20.17
C CYS A 655 -9.89 -8.85 -18.79
N ARG A 656 -9.96 -10.08 -18.24
CA ARG A 656 -9.38 -10.49 -16.95
C ARG A 656 -7.94 -11.00 -17.05
N ASN A 657 -7.30 -10.90 -18.22
CA ASN A 657 -5.97 -11.47 -18.41
C ASN A 657 -4.94 -10.70 -17.57
N ILE A 658 -4.14 -11.42 -16.78
CA ILE A 658 -3.04 -10.85 -16.01
C ILE A 658 -1.88 -10.63 -16.97
N SER A 659 -1.43 -9.38 -17.13
CA SER A 659 -0.21 -9.09 -17.89
C SER A 659 1.02 -9.56 -17.11
N ASP A 660 2.13 -9.80 -17.81
CA ASP A 660 3.36 -10.33 -17.18
C ASP A 660 3.87 -9.40 -16.06
N GLU A 661 3.66 -8.09 -16.19
CA GLU A 661 4.02 -7.09 -15.18
C GLU A 661 3.19 -7.26 -13.91
N LYS A 662 1.86 -7.45 -14.05
CA LYS A 662 0.95 -7.67 -12.91
C LYS A 662 1.22 -8.99 -12.22
N ALA A 663 1.55 -10.03 -12.99
CA ALA A 663 1.96 -11.33 -12.48
C ALA A 663 3.25 -11.20 -11.65
N SER A 664 4.22 -10.40 -12.11
CA SER A 664 5.46 -10.12 -11.38
C SER A 664 5.21 -9.44 -10.05
N VAL A 665 4.30 -8.46 -9.99
CA VAL A 665 3.92 -7.79 -8.72
C VAL A 665 3.28 -8.79 -7.76
N LEU A 666 2.27 -9.55 -8.21
CA LEU A 666 1.62 -10.57 -7.37
C LEU A 666 2.60 -11.62 -6.85
N LYS A 667 3.51 -12.08 -7.72
CA LYS A 667 4.54 -13.03 -7.34
C LYS A 667 5.47 -12.46 -6.27
N SER A 668 5.91 -11.22 -6.45
CA SER A 668 6.76 -10.51 -5.48
C SER A 668 6.04 -10.31 -4.14
N MET A 669 4.74 -9.97 -4.17
CA MET A 669 3.92 -9.85 -2.96
C MET A 669 3.77 -11.19 -2.22
N THR A 670 3.62 -12.29 -2.98
CA THR A 670 3.49 -13.65 -2.44
C THR A 670 4.81 -14.18 -1.91
N GLU A 671 5.93 -13.79 -2.51
CA GLU A 671 7.27 -14.01 -1.98
C GLU A 671 7.52 -13.19 -0.71
N ALA A 672 7.00 -11.96 -0.65
CA ALA A 672 7.09 -11.09 0.51
C ALA A 672 6.15 -11.47 1.68
N GLY A 673 5.42 -12.59 1.58
CA GLY A 673 4.55 -13.09 2.65
C GLY A 673 3.30 -12.25 2.91
N ILE A 674 2.90 -11.37 1.97
CA ILE A 674 1.71 -10.54 2.11
C ILE A 674 0.45 -11.41 2.14
N ARG A 675 -0.55 -11.05 2.95
CA ARG A 675 -1.78 -11.84 3.08
C ARG A 675 -2.51 -11.88 1.74
N THR A 676 -3.03 -13.05 1.35
CA THR A 676 -3.78 -13.24 0.10
C THR A 676 -4.92 -12.25 -0.10
N PHE A 677 -5.56 -11.84 0.98
CA PHE A 677 -6.58 -10.80 0.91
C PHE A 677 -6.01 -9.44 0.52
N ASP A 678 -4.86 -9.05 1.07
CA ASP A 678 -4.18 -7.79 0.77
C ASP A 678 -3.63 -7.76 -0.66
N GLU A 679 -3.12 -8.90 -1.15
CA GLU A 679 -2.67 -9.12 -2.54
C GLU A 679 -3.84 -9.06 -3.53
N PHE A 680 -4.92 -9.76 -3.20
CA PHE A 680 -6.13 -9.75 -4.02
C PHE A 680 -6.77 -8.37 -4.05
N SER A 681 -6.93 -7.71 -2.91
CA SER A 681 -7.51 -6.36 -2.80
C SER A 681 -6.73 -5.34 -3.64
N TYR A 682 -5.42 -5.55 -3.78
CA TYR A 682 -4.51 -4.67 -4.50
C TYR A 682 -4.73 -4.69 -6.03
N LEU A 683 -5.08 -5.84 -6.64
CA LEU A 683 -5.40 -5.92 -8.08
C LEU A 683 -6.86 -6.29 -8.37
N ARG A 684 -7.73 -6.34 -7.36
CA ARG A 684 -9.13 -6.78 -7.49
C ARG A 684 -9.87 -6.02 -8.57
N ASP A 685 -9.69 -4.71 -8.58
CA ASP A 685 -10.45 -3.83 -9.47
C ASP A 685 -9.91 -3.88 -10.91
N GLU A 686 -8.70 -4.46 -11.12
CA GLU A 686 -8.03 -4.51 -12.43
C GLU A 686 -7.89 -5.90 -13.06
N ALA A 687 -7.83 -6.97 -12.24
CA ALA A 687 -7.62 -8.36 -12.67
C ALA A 687 -8.63 -9.34 -12.04
N GLY A 688 -9.46 -8.86 -11.11
CA GLY A 688 -10.56 -9.63 -10.53
C GLY A 688 -10.16 -11.01 -9.99
N VAL A 689 -11.03 -11.99 -10.21
CA VAL A 689 -10.88 -13.38 -9.70
C VAL A 689 -9.63 -14.09 -10.23
N ASP A 690 -9.08 -13.68 -11.38
CA ASP A 690 -7.90 -14.35 -11.93
C ASP A 690 -6.62 -13.99 -11.18
N ALA A 691 -6.52 -12.77 -10.60
CA ALA A 691 -5.45 -12.44 -9.65
C ALA A 691 -5.44 -13.40 -8.45
N TYR A 692 -6.63 -13.71 -7.90
CA TYR A 692 -6.76 -14.70 -6.83
C TYR A 692 -6.30 -16.09 -7.29
N ASN A 693 -6.72 -16.52 -8.48
CA ASN A 693 -6.33 -17.83 -9.03
C ASN A 693 -4.82 -17.93 -9.25
N PHE A 694 -4.17 -16.84 -9.70
CA PHE A 694 -2.72 -16.76 -9.87
C PHE A 694 -2.00 -16.84 -8.52
N ILE A 695 -2.38 -16.03 -7.54
CA ILE A 695 -1.82 -16.07 -6.17
C ILE A 695 -1.94 -17.50 -5.59
N GLN A 696 -3.10 -18.13 -5.76
CA GLN A 696 -3.34 -19.50 -5.27
C GLN A 696 -2.53 -20.56 -6.04
N LYS A 697 -2.23 -20.34 -7.32
CA LYS A 697 -1.36 -21.22 -8.11
C LYS A 697 0.10 -21.09 -7.64
N GLU A 698 0.61 -19.87 -7.48
CA GLU A 698 1.97 -19.62 -6.98
C GLU A 698 2.17 -20.18 -5.57
N ARG A 699 1.18 -20.02 -4.68
CA ARG A 699 1.24 -20.61 -3.33
C ARG A 699 1.18 -22.13 -3.36
N ARG A 700 0.32 -22.73 -4.19
CA ARG A 700 0.28 -24.20 -4.33
C ARG A 700 1.55 -24.78 -4.92
N ALA A 701 2.23 -24.07 -5.82
CA ALA A 701 3.53 -24.49 -6.33
C ALA A 701 4.62 -24.51 -5.25
N LYS A 702 4.45 -23.75 -4.16
CA LYS A 702 5.35 -23.75 -2.99
C LYS A 702 5.02 -24.81 -1.94
N ILE A 703 3.87 -25.49 -2.04
CA ILE A 703 3.49 -26.56 -1.11
C ILE A 703 3.99 -27.90 -1.70
N GLU A 704 5.15 -28.36 -1.26
CA GLU A 704 5.61 -29.73 -1.54
C GLU A 704 4.83 -30.76 -0.70
N SER A 705 4.65 -31.96 -1.25
CA SER A 705 4.01 -33.08 -0.56
C SER A 705 4.94 -33.61 0.56
N GLY A 706 4.84 -33.02 1.74
CA GLY A 706 5.63 -33.42 2.92
C GLY A 706 5.58 -32.46 4.11
N ASP A 707 4.92 -31.31 3.98
CA ASP A 707 5.12 -30.16 4.88
C ASP A 707 4.17 -30.09 6.09
N THR A 708 3.39 -31.13 6.36
CA THR A 708 2.45 -31.15 7.51
C THR A 708 3.21 -31.07 8.84
N ASN A 709 4.39 -31.70 8.92
CA ASN A 709 5.24 -31.68 10.11
C ASN A 709 5.91 -30.33 10.34
N SER A 710 6.37 -29.63 9.29
CA SER A 710 6.92 -28.27 9.41
C SER A 710 5.86 -27.29 9.86
N LEU A 711 4.61 -27.45 9.38
CA LEU A 711 3.46 -26.65 9.81
C LEU A 711 3.14 -26.91 11.29
N ILE A 712 3.07 -28.18 11.71
CA ILE A 712 2.87 -28.55 13.12
C ILE A 712 3.98 -27.97 14.00
N GLU A 713 5.24 -28.01 13.55
CA GLU A 713 6.39 -27.50 14.29
C GLU A 713 6.41 -25.97 14.41
N LEU A 714 5.98 -25.25 13.37
CA LEU A 714 5.83 -23.79 13.36
C LEU A 714 4.72 -23.30 14.30
N PHE A 715 3.71 -24.13 14.54
CA PHE A 715 2.52 -23.77 15.31
C PHE A 715 2.43 -24.44 16.70
N LYS A 716 3.45 -25.17 17.16
CA LYS A 716 3.46 -25.91 18.44
C LYS A 716 3.03 -25.11 19.69
N GLU A 717 3.13 -23.77 19.69
CA GLU A 717 2.67 -22.91 20.80
C GLU A 717 1.27 -22.27 20.59
N ARG A 718 0.69 -22.41 19.40
CA ARG A 718 -0.51 -21.69 18.89
C ARG A 718 -1.58 -22.60 18.28
N LEU A 719 -1.30 -23.90 18.21
CA LEU A 719 -2.11 -24.93 17.59
C LEU A 719 -2.08 -26.15 18.50
N ASP A 720 -3.25 -26.72 18.74
CA ASP A 720 -3.39 -28.03 19.35
C ASP A 720 -4.11 -28.95 18.37
N VAL A 721 -3.66 -30.20 18.31
CA VAL A 721 -4.01 -31.17 17.28
C VAL A 721 -4.37 -32.49 17.93
N GLN A 722 -5.54 -33.01 17.58
CA GLN A 722 -5.95 -34.36 17.91
C GLN A 722 -5.77 -35.27 16.70
N THR A 723 -5.05 -36.38 16.87
CA THR A 723 -4.89 -37.44 15.87
C THR A 723 -5.65 -38.71 16.26
N ASP A 724 -5.95 -39.57 15.27
CA ASP A 724 -6.44 -40.92 15.52
C ASP A 724 -5.30 -41.91 15.85
N GLU A 725 -5.64 -43.18 16.07
CA GLU A 725 -4.67 -44.25 16.37
C GLU A 725 -3.68 -44.53 15.20
N GLU A 726 -3.92 -43.96 14.01
CA GLU A 726 -3.07 -44.07 12.83
C GLU A 726 -2.33 -42.76 12.50
N ASP A 727 -2.22 -41.83 13.46
CA ASP A 727 -1.60 -40.50 13.31
C ASP A 727 -2.25 -39.61 12.24
N LYS A 728 -3.51 -39.86 11.87
CA LYS A 728 -4.25 -38.98 10.96
C LYS A 728 -4.89 -37.85 11.74
N LEU A 729 -4.86 -36.66 11.14
CA LEU A 729 -5.47 -35.45 11.69
C LEU A 729 -6.99 -35.63 11.85
N LEU A 730 -7.49 -35.60 13.09
CA LEU A 730 -8.92 -35.60 13.40
C LEU A 730 -9.44 -34.18 13.60
N ASN A 731 -8.96 -33.51 14.64
CA ASN A 731 -9.39 -32.17 15.05
C ASN A 731 -8.18 -31.26 15.17
N PHE A 732 -8.33 -29.99 14.80
CA PHE A 732 -7.32 -28.98 15.16
C PHE A 732 -7.98 -27.67 15.54
N PHE A 733 -7.31 -26.95 16.44
CA PHE A 733 -7.71 -25.62 16.85
C PHE A 733 -6.50 -24.71 16.85
N TRP A 734 -6.64 -23.53 16.26
CA TRP A 734 -5.57 -22.53 16.26
C TRP A 734 -6.11 -21.16 16.66
N VAL A 735 -5.26 -20.40 17.36
CA VAL A 735 -5.48 -19.00 17.71
C VAL A 735 -4.22 -18.22 17.35
N ASP A 736 -4.37 -17.06 16.71
CA ASP A 736 -3.24 -16.16 16.49
C ASP A 736 -2.95 -15.33 17.76
N GLY A 737 -1.81 -14.64 17.82
CA GLY A 737 -1.47 -13.84 19.00
C GLY A 737 -2.53 -12.77 19.33
N LEU A 738 -3.26 -12.30 18.31
CA LEU A 738 -4.30 -11.28 18.44
C LEU A 738 -5.56 -11.84 19.08
N GLY A 739 -6.05 -13.00 18.65
CA GLY A 739 -7.21 -13.65 19.25
C GLY A 739 -7.02 -13.96 20.73
N ARG A 740 -5.79 -14.33 21.14
CA ARG A 740 -5.42 -14.47 22.56
C ARG A 740 -5.52 -13.15 23.32
N MET A 741 -4.93 -12.08 22.76
CA MET A 741 -4.95 -10.76 23.38
C MET A 741 -6.36 -10.16 23.45
N ASP A 742 -7.15 -10.32 22.38
CA ASP A 742 -8.53 -9.88 22.32
C ASP A 742 -9.38 -10.64 23.35
N TYR A 743 -9.17 -11.94 23.53
CA TYR A 743 -9.85 -12.70 24.58
C TYR A 743 -9.47 -12.25 26.00
N ASP A 744 -8.19 -11.91 26.20
CA ASP A 744 -7.68 -11.42 27.49
C ASP A 744 -8.28 -10.06 27.87
N CYS A 745 -8.57 -9.21 26.88
CA CYS A 745 -9.18 -7.90 27.05
C CYS A 745 -10.72 -7.96 27.08
N PHE A 746 -11.34 -8.87 26.33
CA PHE A 746 -12.78 -8.92 26.07
C PHE A 746 -13.32 -10.34 26.29
N TRP A 747 -14.18 -10.53 27.29
CA TRP A 747 -14.62 -11.85 27.75
C TRP A 747 -15.98 -12.31 27.20
N TYR A 748 -16.49 -11.67 26.15
CA TYR A 748 -17.81 -11.93 25.58
C TYR A 748 -17.73 -12.52 24.16
N LEU A 749 -18.20 -13.77 23.99
CA LEU A 749 -18.33 -14.44 22.69
C LEU A 749 -19.72 -14.17 22.11
N VAL A 750 -19.81 -13.76 20.84
CA VAL A 750 -21.08 -13.46 20.13
C VAL A 750 -21.45 -14.54 19.10
N HIS A 751 -20.49 -15.32 18.65
CA HIS A 751 -20.72 -16.57 17.92
C HIS A 751 -19.46 -17.45 18.00
N LEU A 752 -19.53 -18.75 17.72
CA LEU A 752 -18.39 -19.68 17.91
C LEU A 752 -17.05 -19.08 17.42
N PHE A 753 -16.14 -18.80 18.37
CA PHE A 753 -14.83 -18.16 18.18
C PHE A 753 -14.82 -16.74 17.56
N VAL A 754 -15.93 -16.02 17.61
CA VAL A 754 -16.05 -14.60 17.26
C VAL A 754 -16.56 -13.82 18.47
N GLY A 755 -15.76 -12.90 18.97
CA GLY A 755 -16.10 -11.98 20.05
C GLY A 755 -16.51 -10.61 19.53
N VAL A 756 -16.87 -9.71 20.45
CA VAL A 756 -17.11 -8.29 20.17
C VAL A 756 -16.28 -7.45 21.12
N ASN A 757 -15.58 -6.44 20.59
CA ASN A 757 -14.78 -5.50 21.39
C ASN A 757 -15.62 -4.30 21.87
N ASN A 758 -15.01 -3.40 22.66
CA ASN A 758 -15.65 -2.19 23.19
C ASN A 758 -16.12 -1.19 22.11
N HIS A 759 -15.78 -1.41 20.83
CA HIS A 759 -16.22 -0.61 19.69
C HIS A 759 -17.28 -1.34 18.84
N TRP A 760 -17.91 -2.39 19.37
CA TRP A 760 -18.92 -3.20 18.67
C TRP A 760 -18.41 -3.88 17.39
N GLN A 761 -17.10 -4.09 17.27
CA GLN A 761 -16.50 -4.77 16.12
C GLN A 761 -16.33 -6.25 16.41
N ASN A 762 -16.61 -7.09 15.39
CA ASN A 762 -16.35 -8.52 15.45
C ASN A 762 -14.84 -8.78 15.50
N VAL A 763 -14.40 -9.56 16.49
CA VAL A 763 -13.01 -10.02 16.65
C VAL A 763 -12.94 -11.54 16.53
N LEU A 764 -11.98 -12.07 15.78
CA LEU A 764 -11.79 -13.50 15.62
C LEU A 764 -10.92 -14.03 16.77
N LEU A 765 -11.47 -14.90 17.59
CA LEU A 765 -10.85 -15.45 18.81
C LEU A 765 -10.25 -16.85 18.59
N GLY A 766 -10.44 -17.44 17.41
CA GLY A 766 -9.86 -18.73 17.05
C GLY A 766 -10.56 -19.34 15.84
N VAL A 767 -9.99 -20.45 15.35
CA VAL A 767 -10.60 -21.26 14.29
C VAL A 767 -10.41 -22.72 14.63
N ALA A 768 -11.50 -23.48 14.48
CA ALA A 768 -11.54 -24.90 14.72
C ALA A 768 -11.87 -25.66 13.44
N PHE A 769 -11.27 -26.83 13.29
CA PHE A 769 -11.70 -27.86 12.36
C PHE A 769 -12.00 -29.11 13.16
N LEU A 770 -13.20 -29.65 12.98
CA LEU A 770 -13.64 -30.90 13.59
C LEU A 770 -13.95 -31.92 12.51
N SER A 771 -13.42 -33.14 12.64
CA SER A 771 -13.75 -34.25 11.73
C SER A 771 -15.23 -34.67 11.88
N GLU A 772 -15.74 -34.62 13.11
CA GLU A 772 -17.10 -35.02 13.46
C GLU A 772 -17.73 -34.04 14.49
N GLU A 773 -19.01 -33.71 14.30
CA GLU A 773 -19.80 -32.85 15.21
C GLU A 773 -20.42 -33.67 16.36
N ILE A 774 -19.58 -34.33 17.16
CA ILE A 774 -19.97 -35.17 18.32
C ILE A 774 -19.54 -34.54 19.66
N ILE A 775 -20.06 -35.06 20.78
CA ILE A 775 -19.87 -34.49 22.13
C ILE A 775 -18.38 -34.45 22.47
N GLU A 776 -17.66 -35.51 22.14
CA GLU A 776 -16.23 -35.70 22.39
C GLU A 776 -15.39 -34.64 21.67
N SER A 777 -15.66 -34.41 20.38
CA SER A 777 -14.98 -33.41 19.55
C SER A 777 -15.19 -31.98 20.08
N PHE A 778 -16.43 -31.63 20.44
CA PHE A 778 -16.72 -30.32 21.03
C PHE A 778 -16.14 -30.17 22.44
N THR A 779 -16.12 -31.24 23.24
CA THR A 779 -15.54 -31.22 24.59
C THR A 779 -14.04 -30.99 24.52
N TRP A 780 -13.34 -31.68 23.60
CA TRP A 780 -11.93 -31.43 23.32
C TRP A 780 -11.73 -29.97 22.90
N LEU A 781 -12.49 -29.50 21.91
CA LEU A 781 -12.39 -28.16 21.39
C LEU A 781 -12.55 -27.07 22.46
N PHE A 782 -13.56 -27.15 23.33
CA PHE A 782 -13.78 -26.15 24.37
C PHE A 782 -12.70 -26.18 25.46
N LYS A 783 -12.20 -27.37 25.82
CA LYS A 783 -11.06 -27.49 26.75
C LYS A 783 -9.80 -26.90 26.15
N THR A 784 -9.51 -27.22 24.90
CA THR A 784 -8.37 -26.69 24.15
C THR A 784 -8.48 -25.17 23.97
N PHE A 785 -9.68 -24.65 23.65
CA PHE A 785 -9.95 -23.21 23.57
C PHE A 785 -9.60 -22.49 24.88
N VAL A 786 -10.11 -22.97 26.02
CA VAL A 786 -9.83 -22.38 27.33
C VAL A 786 -8.35 -22.47 27.68
N HIS A 787 -7.73 -23.64 27.44
CA HIS A 787 -6.33 -23.87 27.74
C HIS A 787 -5.41 -22.91 26.95
N ILE A 788 -5.62 -22.83 25.63
CA ILE A 788 -4.86 -21.94 24.75
C ILE A 788 -5.08 -20.46 25.10
N LEU A 789 -6.23 -20.09 25.64
CA LEU A 789 -6.58 -18.71 25.98
C LEU A 789 -6.32 -18.34 27.45
N GLY A 790 -5.49 -19.11 28.15
CA GLY A 790 -5.02 -18.77 29.50
C GLY A 790 -5.96 -19.18 30.63
N ASP A 791 -6.66 -20.31 30.45
CA ASP A 791 -7.52 -20.97 31.44
C ASP A 791 -8.69 -20.10 31.96
N LYS A 792 -9.10 -19.10 31.17
CA LYS A 792 -10.26 -18.25 31.44
C LYS A 792 -11.48 -18.79 30.70
N HIS A 793 -12.59 -18.92 31.43
CA HIS A 793 -13.85 -19.37 30.87
C HIS A 793 -14.63 -18.18 30.29
N PRO A 794 -15.30 -18.32 29.13
CA PRO A 794 -16.13 -17.26 28.60
C PRO A 794 -17.40 -17.14 29.45
N THR A 795 -17.90 -15.92 29.66
CA THR A 795 -19.09 -15.74 30.49
C THR A 795 -20.37 -16.17 29.79
N THR A 796 -20.46 -15.96 28.47
CA THR A 796 -21.62 -16.33 27.64
C THR A 796 -21.16 -16.80 26.27
N ILE A 797 -21.85 -17.80 25.72
CA ILE A 797 -21.69 -18.30 24.35
C ILE A 797 -23.06 -18.27 23.67
N PHE A 798 -23.13 -17.67 22.47
CA PHE A 798 -24.34 -17.66 21.65
C PHE A 798 -24.23 -18.62 20.46
N THR A 799 -25.13 -19.59 20.38
CA THR A 799 -25.24 -20.55 19.26
C THR A 799 -26.71 -20.80 18.93
N ASP A 800 -27.04 -21.89 18.25
CA ASP A 800 -28.40 -22.35 18.00
C ASP A 800 -29.03 -23.16 19.15
N GLN A 801 -28.27 -23.34 20.24
CA GLN A 801 -28.55 -24.26 21.35
C GLN A 801 -28.62 -25.72 20.90
N ASP A 802 -27.74 -26.13 20.00
CA ASP A 802 -27.53 -27.54 19.69
C ASP A 802 -27.27 -28.38 20.98
N GLN A 803 -27.84 -29.58 21.02
CA GLN A 803 -27.80 -30.45 22.19
C GLN A 803 -26.40 -31.04 22.42
N VAL A 804 -25.66 -31.32 21.34
CA VAL A 804 -24.29 -31.85 21.41
C VAL A 804 -23.38 -30.77 22.00
N MET A 805 -23.47 -29.54 21.49
CA MET A 805 -22.73 -28.40 22.05
C MET A 805 -23.14 -28.10 23.49
N ALA A 806 -24.43 -28.16 23.84
CA ALA A 806 -24.90 -27.90 25.21
C ALA A 806 -24.25 -28.88 26.21
N ARG A 807 -24.21 -30.18 25.87
CA ARG A 807 -23.55 -31.20 26.71
C ARG A 807 -22.04 -31.00 26.80
N ALA A 808 -21.38 -30.64 25.70
CA ALA A 808 -19.95 -30.35 25.70
C ALA A 808 -19.62 -29.11 26.54
N ILE A 809 -20.45 -28.05 26.49
CA ILE A 809 -20.31 -26.83 27.30
C ILE A 809 -20.49 -27.17 28.79
N GLU A 810 -21.48 -27.98 29.16
CA GLU A 810 -21.69 -28.45 30.55
C GLU A 810 -20.45 -29.17 31.12
N VAL A 811 -19.73 -29.91 30.27
CA VAL A 811 -18.54 -30.67 30.69
C VAL A 811 -17.27 -29.83 30.68
N ALA A 812 -17.02 -29.04 29.63
CA ALA A 812 -15.77 -28.34 29.41
C ALA A 812 -15.73 -26.95 30.09
N ILE A 813 -16.86 -26.25 30.14
CA ILE A 813 -16.96 -24.86 30.61
C ILE A 813 -18.27 -24.64 31.40
N PRO A 814 -18.43 -25.29 32.57
CA PRO A 814 -19.72 -25.41 33.28
C PRO A 814 -20.31 -24.08 33.78
N HIS A 815 -19.50 -23.02 33.89
CA HIS A 815 -19.93 -21.69 34.34
C HIS A 815 -20.33 -20.76 33.19
N THR A 816 -20.17 -21.18 31.94
CA THR A 816 -20.53 -20.40 30.75
C THR A 816 -22.02 -20.48 30.47
N ARG A 817 -22.66 -19.33 30.25
CA ARG A 817 -24.09 -19.28 29.87
C ARG A 817 -24.26 -19.59 28.39
N HIS A 818 -25.02 -20.63 28.05
CA HIS A 818 -25.35 -21.00 26.67
C HIS A 818 -26.67 -20.35 26.21
N ARG A 819 -26.60 -19.43 25.26
CA ARG A 819 -27.75 -18.62 24.79
C ARG A 819 -27.97 -18.76 23.28
N LEU A 820 -29.16 -18.39 22.82
CA LEU A 820 -29.48 -18.36 21.39
C LEU A 820 -28.90 -17.10 20.75
N CYS A 821 -28.26 -17.21 19.59
CA CYS A 821 -27.83 -16.04 18.84
C CYS A 821 -29.02 -15.30 18.21
N GLN A 822 -28.84 -14.00 17.93
CA GLN A 822 -29.88 -13.11 17.42
C GLN A 822 -30.62 -13.68 16.20
N TRP A 823 -29.89 -14.27 15.24
CA TRP A 823 -30.49 -14.88 14.06
C TRP A 823 -31.43 -16.05 14.39
N HIS A 824 -31.03 -16.93 15.32
CA HIS A 824 -31.86 -18.05 15.76
C HIS A 824 -33.07 -17.58 16.57
N ILE A 825 -32.92 -16.51 17.35
CA ILE A 825 -34.03 -15.83 18.02
C ILE A 825 -35.03 -15.32 16.97
N SER A 826 -34.58 -14.57 15.97
CA SER A 826 -35.43 -14.06 14.89
C SER A 826 -36.09 -15.19 14.06
N LYS A 827 -35.39 -16.30 13.85
CA LYS A 827 -35.94 -17.47 13.12
C LYS A 827 -36.96 -18.26 13.94
N LYS A 828 -36.76 -18.43 15.24
CA LYS A 828 -37.65 -19.19 16.13
C LYS A 828 -38.86 -18.35 16.60
N ALA A 829 -38.73 -17.03 16.70
CA ALA A 829 -39.79 -16.14 17.19
C ALA A 829 -41.15 -16.29 16.48
N PRO A 830 -41.25 -16.37 15.14
CA PRO A 830 -42.52 -16.60 14.43
C PRO A 830 -43.25 -17.88 14.83
N SER A 831 -42.52 -18.91 15.26
CA SER A 831 -43.07 -20.22 15.64
C SER A 831 -43.43 -20.34 17.12
N LYS A 832 -42.86 -19.47 17.96
CA LYS A 832 -43.00 -19.52 19.43
C LYS A 832 -43.88 -18.41 20.00
N VAL A 833 -44.11 -17.35 19.24
CA VAL A 833 -44.95 -16.23 19.63
C VAL A 833 -46.17 -16.20 18.72
N SER A 834 -47.32 -16.61 19.25
CA SER A 834 -48.57 -16.84 18.49
C SER A 834 -49.06 -15.62 17.70
N CYS A 835 -48.80 -14.41 18.19
CA CYS A 835 -49.20 -13.15 17.55
C CYS A 835 -48.12 -12.50 16.67
N PHE A 836 -46.95 -13.14 16.50
CA PHE A 836 -45.80 -12.52 15.81
C PHE A 836 -46.06 -12.21 14.34
N ASN A 837 -46.77 -13.11 13.64
CA ASN A 837 -47.08 -12.96 12.22
C ASN A 837 -48.36 -12.15 11.98
N SER A 838 -49.25 -12.06 12.96
CA SER A 838 -50.56 -11.41 12.84
C SER A 838 -50.58 -9.98 13.40
N ASN A 839 -49.62 -9.58 14.23
CA ASN A 839 -49.58 -8.26 14.85
C ASN A 839 -48.28 -7.51 14.52
N GLN A 840 -48.39 -6.53 13.62
CA GLN A 840 -47.26 -5.72 13.17
C GLN A 840 -46.63 -4.88 14.30
N LYS A 841 -47.42 -4.45 15.29
CA LYS A 841 -46.93 -3.70 16.46
C LYS A 841 -46.06 -4.56 17.36
N VAL A 842 -46.50 -5.80 17.63
CA VAL A 842 -45.71 -6.81 18.36
C VAL A 842 -44.40 -7.10 17.65
N ARG A 843 -44.45 -7.30 16.32
CA ARG A 843 -43.24 -7.54 15.52
C ARG A 843 -42.29 -6.34 15.57
N GLY A 844 -42.83 -5.12 15.50
CA GLY A 844 -42.06 -3.88 15.61
C GLY A 844 -41.38 -3.71 16.96
N LEU A 845 -42.11 -3.92 18.06
CA LEU A 845 -41.56 -3.87 19.43
C LEU A 845 -40.50 -4.96 19.65
N PHE A 846 -40.74 -6.18 19.17
CA PHE A 846 -39.77 -7.26 19.28
C PHE A 846 -38.43 -6.94 18.57
N TYR A 847 -38.47 -6.38 17.36
CA TYR A 847 -37.25 -5.93 16.68
C TYR A 847 -36.60 -4.74 17.39
N ARG A 848 -37.40 -3.86 17.98
CA ARG A 848 -36.88 -2.74 18.79
C ARG A 848 -36.11 -3.26 20.01
N CYS A 849 -36.68 -4.19 20.78
CA CYS A 849 -36.01 -4.86 21.89
C CYS A 849 -34.71 -5.58 21.47
N LEU A 850 -34.63 -6.09 20.24
CA LEU A 850 -33.52 -6.91 19.76
C LEU A 850 -32.34 -6.08 19.22
N SER A 851 -32.60 -4.88 18.68
CA SER A 851 -31.57 -4.13 17.93
C SER A 851 -31.61 -2.61 18.10
N LYS A 852 -32.47 -2.05 18.97
CA LYS A 852 -32.67 -0.60 19.10
C LYS A 852 -32.90 -0.11 20.53
N CYS A 853 -32.82 -0.98 21.53
CA CYS A 853 -32.84 -0.54 22.93
C CYS A 853 -31.39 -0.37 23.35
N ASP A 854 -31.01 0.83 23.78
CA ASP A 854 -29.62 1.13 24.19
C ASP A 854 -29.45 1.14 25.73
N SER A 855 -30.55 1.02 26.48
CA SER A 855 -30.56 0.91 27.94
C SER A 855 -31.56 -0.13 28.46
N GLU A 856 -31.33 -0.63 29.67
CA GLU A 856 -32.26 -1.54 30.37
C GLU A 856 -33.64 -0.89 30.52
N GLU A 857 -33.69 0.40 30.84
CA GLU A 857 -34.93 1.15 30.96
C GLU A 857 -35.70 1.22 29.63
N GLU A 858 -35.02 1.44 28.50
CA GLU A 858 -35.67 1.45 27.19
C GLU A 858 -36.18 0.04 26.82
N PHE A 859 -35.42 -1.00 27.16
CA PHE A 859 -35.82 -2.38 26.93
C PHE A 859 -37.05 -2.77 27.77
N GLU A 860 -37.11 -2.36 29.04
CA GLU A 860 -38.25 -2.63 29.93
C GLU A 860 -39.50 -1.83 29.57
N ASN A 861 -39.32 -0.62 29.02
CA ASN A 861 -40.41 0.23 28.54
C ASN A 861 -40.98 -0.21 27.18
N THR A 862 -40.21 -0.96 26.39
CA THR A 862 -40.58 -1.45 25.04
C THR A 862 -41.32 -2.79 25.10
#